data_AF-A0A5D6Y759-F1
#
_entry.id   AF-A0A5D6Y759-F1
#
_cell.length_a   1.000
_cell.length_b   1.000
_cell.length_c   1.000
_cell.angle_alpha   90.00
_cell.angle_beta   90.00
_cell.angle_gamma   90.00
#
_symmetry.space_group_name_H-M   'P 1'
#
loop_
_entity.id
_entity.type
_entity.pdbx_description
1 polymer ?
#
loop_
_entity_poly.entity_id
_entity_poly.type
_entity_poly.pdbx_seq_one_letter_code
_entity_poly.pdbx_strand_id
1 'polypeptide(L)'
;MLNIAFLIDITGSMANELEGVKQTVANLVRSVFEGNLPDVSITIITFTETGLACVVTSHSFTDGDEAVEFVTSINLCSPPGTGLTGIYGGSNGNENQKAALAELLTLDGSVPTIAFHITDDGPHLVAKQRSVPEAAVEAEYLKTKHGITDSDLFHVLSRVEAHFQGNLILSVIKYVKWTRTDDPHRLYGAIARQFNGVLITPKVSHPALLAAGLVEILTRLFSSFSGSDYALEQEEDVGADALASFTFYNLETIDTLPTCEGDADRIETLRAGSTEDVMYQLIERATVIVGNKFAKRAIKATGMQEQVELLLVAAKCLTKSMPLNAALDRATELLEKIRELVPEENRGHIKIQASDLPRLLSQDVLARSDDELNEVVSAITFLSTEETAKLSLGEGERGGADAQVEAGNGTSEGANDDTEERPRVDPKTLLQTVGSLFLGHLAVLQLPTKNGRVDFMDSWSSVITKVSNDVMTASDFLTMIGSRTATGGLSIRSTEYNYAQLFADPRDRVGSALFELASGTQVLDILTGLLAGAPATKFAPNMFRGTVAACLKTLVIQFEPAPLSSFQREIVRKLAHSIRLLMGLRPKEMKVEPESNVSKLLFQLLRLRSNDGSADNVDSSSAESTASLRSTTRAYLEEVLASLVQGMLTYRESHYLALVESMVGYEHVSEVEDISETHALDQRVWEFDVDRAATVASSSELAQTFQVSADNVLFTVFGGHDTLALPTLDDVWPSWRQELSKLILLGKRTARYAMVTVDKDAAVSSATAGVTTPFEWVRDEQKRDETLNSEFYHALAMGLLRKKHDAFLRMLRARRQNVQDELRWQRALKHLRSPFDEFVVTLSRFSSSASRDHKLLLEAFKRQGEHLDAAEYEAKLQVVITGRVVTSDSERIVFNRGNLHADPDRFVPMTDEFKAKLRGLQHKRQWSLTHTYRPSGIPNRSGFSNSKLSAWAQTRSNDGASFWTDNM
;
A
#
# COMPACT_ATOMS: atom_id res chain seq x y z
N MET A 1 -8.87 -20.09 -1.43
CA MET A 1 -8.12 -20.85 -0.41
C MET A 1 -6.66 -20.88 -0.82
N LEU A 2 -5.76 -20.40 0.03
CA LEU A 2 -4.30 -20.48 -0.14
C LEU A 2 -3.77 -21.58 0.78
N ASN A 3 -2.94 -22.48 0.26
CA ASN A 3 -2.26 -23.47 1.09
C ASN A 3 -0.82 -23.02 1.43
N ILE A 4 -0.44 -23.09 2.71
CA ILE A 4 0.94 -22.88 3.15
C ILE A 4 1.47 -24.23 3.61
N ALA A 5 2.45 -24.77 2.89
CA ALA A 5 3.03 -26.07 3.18
C ALA A 5 4.41 -25.92 3.85
N PHE A 6 4.64 -26.62 4.96
CA PHE A 6 5.95 -26.72 5.60
C PHE A 6 6.47 -28.14 5.47
N LEU A 7 7.56 -28.32 4.73
CA LEU A 7 8.31 -29.57 4.67
C LEU A 7 9.44 -29.47 5.69
N ILE A 8 9.28 -30.14 6.82
CA ILE A 8 10.15 -30.03 7.99
C ILE A 8 10.97 -31.31 8.15
N ASP A 9 12.28 -31.13 8.08
CA ASP A 9 13.24 -32.14 8.48
C ASP A 9 13.20 -32.35 10.00
N ILE A 10 12.95 -33.59 10.43
CA ILE A 10 12.92 -33.97 11.85
C ILE A 10 13.98 -35.02 12.19
N THR A 11 15.00 -35.19 11.35
CA THR A 11 16.06 -36.17 11.58
C THR A 11 16.98 -35.72 12.72
N GLY A 12 17.85 -36.62 13.18
CA GLY A 12 18.73 -36.32 14.32
C GLY A 12 19.68 -35.14 14.11
N SER A 13 19.96 -34.79 12.85
CA SER A 13 20.85 -33.68 12.48
C SER A 13 20.28 -32.32 12.90
N MET A 14 18.95 -32.17 12.89
CA MET A 14 18.17 -30.98 13.23
C MET A 14 18.06 -30.70 14.74
N ALA A 15 18.80 -31.40 15.59
CA ALA A 15 18.65 -31.34 17.06
C ALA A 15 18.80 -29.93 17.66
N ASN A 16 19.61 -29.04 17.05
CA ASN A 16 19.81 -27.68 17.56
C ASN A 16 18.80 -26.68 16.93
N GLU A 17 18.18 -27.06 15.82
CA GLU A 17 17.39 -26.19 14.96
C GLU A 17 15.88 -26.45 15.11
N LEU A 18 15.47 -27.69 15.40
CA LEU A 18 14.07 -28.13 15.36
C LEU A 18 13.17 -27.32 16.29
N GLU A 19 13.60 -27.03 17.52
CA GLU A 19 12.78 -26.21 18.44
C GLU A 19 12.62 -24.77 17.94
N GLY A 20 13.61 -24.23 17.24
CA GLY A 20 13.46 -22.94 16.56
C GLY A 20 12.50 -22.99 15.38
N VAL A 21 12.56 -24.05 14.58
CA VAL A 21 11.61 -24.26 13.48
C VAL A 21 10.19 -24.40 14.02
N LYS A 22 9.97 -25.19 15.08
CA LYS A 22 8.66 -25.37 15.73
C LYS A 22 8.10 -24.05 16.26
N GLN A 23 8.89 -23.28 17.00
CA GLN A 23 8.47 -21.97 17.50
C GLN A 23 8.13 -21.01 16.36
N THR A 24 8.91 -21.04 15.28
CA THR A 24 8.68 -20.20 14.10
C THR A 24 7.37 -20.54 13.41
N VAL A 25 7.16 -21.81 13.06
CA VAL A 25 5.96 -22.27 12.38
C VAL A 25 4.74 -22.05 13.27
N ALA A 26 4.82 -22.30 14.58
CA ALA A 26 3.71 -22.05 15.50
C ALA A 26 3.35 -20.55 15.62
N ASN A 27 4.34 -19.66 15.76
CA ASN A 27 4.11 -18.21 15.82
C ASN A 27 3.52 -17.67 14.51
N LEU A 28 3.98 -18.20 13.39
CA LEU A 28 3.42 -17.87 12.10
C LEU A 28 1.95 -18.31 11.98
N VAL A 29 1.64 -19.56 12.32
CA VAL A 29 0.27 -20.09 12.25
C VAL A 29 -0.66 -19.21 13.08
N ARG A 30 -0.28 -18.83 14.32
CA ARG A 30 -1.04 -17.87 15.13
C ARG A 30 -1.24 -16.54 14.39
N SER A 31 -0.18 -15.96 13.86
CA SER A 31 -0.23 -14.67 13.15
C SER A 31 -1.13 -14.71 11.90
N VAL A 32 -1.15 -15.84 11.17
CA VAL A 32 -1.93 -16.03 9.95
C VAL A 32 -3.42 -16.21 10.25
N PHE A 33 -3.78 -16.96 11.30
CA PHE A 33 -5.16 -17.22 11.69
C PHE A 33 -5.79 -16.14 12.60
N GLU A 34 -4.98 -15.37 13.34
CA GLU A 34 -5.45 -14.17 14.07
C GLU A 34 -5.72 -12.97 13.13
N GLY A 35 -5.08 -12.95 11.96
CA GLY A 35 -5.33 -11.95 10.91
C GLY A 35 -6.67 -12.18 10.19
N ASN A 36 -7.32 -11.11 9.73
CA ASN A 36 -8.55 -11.17 8.91
C ASN A 36 -8.28 -11.69 7.47
N LEU A 37 -7.56 -12.80 7.31
CA LEU A 37 -7.30 -13.49 6.04
C LEU A 37 -8.35 -14.58 5.82
N PRO A 38 -9.37 -14.37 4.96
CA PRO A 38 -10.30 -15.44 4.62
C PRO A 38 -9.61 -16.50 3.74
N ASP A 39 -9.80 -17.77 4.11
CA ASP A 39 -9.43 -19.01 3.40
C ASP A 39 -7.92 -19.33 3.28
N VAL A 40 -7.27 -19.67 4.40
CA VAL A 40 -5.92 -20.25 4.43
C VAL A 40 -5.96 -21.66 5.03
N SER A 41 -5.26 -22.62 4.41
CA SER A 41 -4.96 -23.93 4.98
C SER A 41 -3.46 -24.05 5.25
N ILE A 42 -3.10 -24.77 6.32
CA ILE A 42 -1.71 -25.09 6.65
C ILE A 42 -1.51 -26.57 6.45
N THR A 43 -0.54 -26.95 5.63
CA THR A 43 -0.08 -28.33 5.51
C THR A 43 1.29 -28.47 6.15
N ILE A 44 1.47 -29.47 7.01
CA ILE A 44 2.75 -29.81 7.61
C ILE A 44 3.14 -31.21 7.14
N ILE A 45 4.25 -31.27 6.42
CA ILE A 45 4.89 -32.48 5.95
C ILE A 45 6.16 -32.66 6.77
N THR A 46 6.29 -33.75 7.51
CA THR A 46 7.55 -34.08 8.22
C THR A 46 8.17 -35.31 7.62
N PHE A 47 9.49 -35.35 7.56
CA PHE A 47 10.24 -36.47 7.01
C PHE A 47 11.40 -36.87 7.91
N THR A 48 11.61 -38.18 8.01
CA THR A 48 12.75 -38.81 8.67
C THR A 48 12.91 -40.24 8.16
N GLU A 49 14.00 -40.89 8.51
CA GLU A 49 14.37 -42.18 7.97
C GLU A 49 15.24 -43.02 8.92
N THR A 50 15.39 -44.28 8.53
CA THR A 50 16.38 -45.24 9.02
C THR A 50 16.82 -46.09 7.83
N GLY A 51 17.91 -46.84 7.96
CA GLY A 51 18.30 -47.82 6.93
C GLY A 51 17.27 -48.92 6.63
N LEU A 52 16.12 -48.96 7.32
CA LEU A 52 15.03 -49.91 7.11
C LEU A 52 13.69 -49.26 6.73
N ALA A 53 13.53 -47.94 6.92
CA ALA A 53 12.26 -47.25 6.72
C ALA A 53 12.46 -45.80 6.30
N CYS A 54 11.75 -45.39 5.24
CA CYS A 54 11.56 -44.01 4.82
C CYS A 54 10.18 -43.56 5.30
N VAL A 55 10.11 -42.55 6.17
CA VAL A 55 8.86 -42.11 6.79
C VAL A 55 8.58 -40.66 6.46
N VAL A 56 7.46 -40.41 5.79
CA VAL A 56 6.93 -39.07 5.51
C VAL A 56 5.48 -39.03 5.97
N THR A 57 5.12 -37.99 6.72
CA THR A 57 3.76 -37.77 7.24
C THR A 57 3.25 -36.41 6.76
N SER A 58 1.98 -36.34 6.34
CA SER A 58 1.35 -35.13 5.82
C SER A 58 0.05 -34.87 6.58
N HIS A 59 -0.09 -33.69 7.17
CA HIS A 59 -1.26 -33.27 7.92
C HIS A 59 -1.69 -31.87 7.47
N SER A 60 -2.97 -31.67 7.15
CA SER A 60 -3.51 -30.39 6.72
C SER A 60 -4.55 -29.88 7.71
N PHE A 61 -4.50 -28.58 7.99
CA PHE A 61 -5.30 -27.92 9.02
C PHE A 61 -5.96 -26.67 8.43
N THR A 62 -7.21 -26.45 8.85
CA THR A 62 -7.97 -25.21 8.57
C THR A 62 -8.25 -24.43 9.85
N ASP A 63 -7.84 -24.96 11.01
CA ASP A 63 -7.93 -24.33 12.32
C ASP A 63 -6.51 -24.03 12.84
N GLY A 64 -6.30 -22.80 13.30
CA GLY A 64 -4.99 -22.33 13.74
C GLY A 64 -4.53 -22.92 15.07
N ASP A 65 -5.45 -23.15 16.01
CA ASP A 65 -5.12 -23.69 17.33
C ASP A 65 -4.73 -25.18 17.21
N GLU A 66 -5.47 -25.95 16.41
CA GLU A 66 -5.12 -27.35 16.10
C GLU A 66 -3.77 -27.47 15.40
N ALA A 67 -3.49 -26.59 14.43
CA ALA A 67 -2.20 -26.56 13.73
C ALA A 67 -1.04 -26.22 14.67
N VAL A 68 -1.22 -25.25 15.58
CA VAL A 68 -0.23 -24.88 16.60
C VAL A 68 0.04 -26.04 17.55
N GLU A 69 -1.00 -26.69 18.06
CA GLU A 69 -0.87 -27.86 18.93
C GLU A 69 -0.08 -28.96 18.22
N PHE A 70 -0.42 -29.26 16.96
CA PHE A 70 0.29 -30.24 16.16
C PHE A 70 1.78 -29.90 15.99
N VAL A 71 2.12 -28.67 15.58
CA VAL A 71 3.53 -28.22 15.42
C VAL A 71 4.32 -28.38 16.71
N THR A 72 3.74 -27.98 17.84
CA THR A 72 4.42 -28.07 19.14
C THR A 72 4.66 -29.52 19.59
N SER A 73 3.82 -30.46 19.12
CA SER A 73 3.94 -31.90 19.40
C SER A 73 5.03 -32.62 18.59
N ILE A 74 5.55 -32.00 17.52
CA ILE A 74 6.58 -32.60 16.66
C ILE A 74 7.84 -32.86 17.50
N ASN A 75 8.38 -34.07 17.42
CA ASN A 75 9.57 -34.50 18.14
C ASN A 75 10.63 -35.01 17.17
N LEU A 76 11.90 -34.77 17.51
CA LEU A 76 13.04 -35.27 16.76
C LEU A 76 12.95 -36.79 16.63
N CYS A 77 13.25 -37.31 15.43
CA CYS A 77 13.28 -38.74 15.12
C CYS A 77 11.98 -39.49 15.45
N SER A 78 10.85 -38.79 15.54
CA SER A 78 9.57 -39.35 15.98
C SER A 78 8.44 -38.84 15.07
N PRO A 79 8.21 -39.51 13.93
CA PRO A 79 7.25 -39.05 12.93
C PRO A 79 5.82 -39.01 13.51
N PRO A 80 5.13 -37.86 13.47
CA PRO A 80 3.80 -37.69 14.06
C PRO A 80 2.77 -38.71 13.57
N GLY A 81 1.87 -39.14 14.45
CA GLY A 81 0.75 -40.02 14.09
C GLY A 81 1.09 -41.49 13.78
N THR A 82 2.37 -41.87 13.76
CA THR A 82 2.81 -43.25 13.44
C THR A 82 3.06 -44.13 14.67
N GLY A 83 3.24 -43.54 15.85
CA GLY A 83 3.67 -44.24 17.08
C GLY A 83 5.12 -44.71 17.07
N LEU A 84 5.88 -44.42 16.01
CA LEU A 84 7.31 -44.74 15.90
C LEU A 84 8.14 -43.69 16.62
N THR A 85 9.17 -44.12 17.36
CA THR A 85 10.11 -43.25 18.07
C THR A 85 11.54 -43.71 17.81
N GLY A 86 12.50 -42.78 17.79
CA GLY A 86 13.91 -43.10 17.57
C GLY A 86 14.23 -43.52 16.12
N ILE A 87 13.49 -42.99 15.15
CA ILE A 87 13.75 -43.14 13.72
C ILE A 87 14.85 -42.13 13.33
N TYR A 88 16.10 -42.59 13.32
CA TYR A 88 17.25 -41.82 12.85
C TYR A 88 18.10 -42.64 11.87
N GLY A 89 18.54 -42.00 10.79
CA GLY A 89 19.44 -42.57 9.79
C GLY A 89 20.83 -42.85 10.38
N GLY A 90 21.50 -43.88 9.86
CA GLY A 90 22.92 -44.15 10.16
C GLY A 90 23.88 -43.43 9.21
N SER A 91 23.33 -42.73 8.22
CA SER A 91 24.08 -42.03 7.18
C SER A 91 24.56 -40.69 7.72
N ASN A 92 25.86 -40.40 7.59
CA ASN A 92 26.45 -39.12 7.99
C ASN A 92 26.10 -38.04 6.96
N GLY A 93 24.87 -37.53 7.08
CA GLY A 93 24.44 -36.24 6.56
C GLY A 93 23.87 -36.25 5.15
N ASN A 94 22.89 -37.11 4.85
CA ASN A 94 21.92 -36.90 3.76
C ASN A 94 20.60 -37.57 4.16
N GLU A 95 19.49 -37.04 3.64
CA GLU A 95 18.14 -37.33 4.15
C GLU A 95 17.12 -37.61 3.03
N ASN A 96 15.97 -38.19 3.38
CA ASN A 96 14.87 -38.57 2.46
C ASN A 96 14.01 -37.41 1.92
N GLN A 97 14.66 -36.34 1.48
CA GLN A 97 13.99 -35.14 0.98
C GLN A 97 13.25 -35.38 -0.35
N LYS A 98 13.64 -36.37 -1.17
CA LYS A 98 12.93 -36.67 -2.42
C LYS A 98 11.55 -37.22 -2.11
N ALA A 99 11.45 -38.08 -1.11
CA ALA A 99 10.16 -38.57 -0.62
C ALA A 99 9.30 -37.43 -0.04
N ALA A 100 9.90 -36.48 0.68
CA ALA A 100 9.19 -35.32 1.20
C ALA A 100 8.65 -34.40 0.09
N LEU A 101 9.47 -34.13 -0.94
CA LEU A 101 9.06 -33.32 -2.09
C LEU A 101 7.99 -34.03 -2.93
N ALA A 102 8.09 -35.36 -3.10
CA ALA A 102 7.07 -36.15 -3.79
C ALA A 102 5.73 -36.15 -3.04
N GLU A 103 5.73 -35.97 -1.71
CA GLU A 103 4.50 -35.88 -0.93
C GLU A 103 3.62 -34.68 -1.33
N LEU A 104 4.20 -33.64 -1.95
CA LEU A 104 3.43 -32.53 -2.52
C LEU A 104 2.44 -32.99 -3.60
N LEU A 105 2.68 -34.13 -4.28
CA LEU A 105 1.76 -34.72 -5.26
C LEU A 105 0.43 -35.19 -4.63
N THR A 106 0.39 -35.37 -3.31
CA THR A 106 -0.84 -35.74 -2.59
C THR A 106 -1.75 -34.56 -2.34
N LEU A 107 -1.24 -33.33 -2.49
CA LEU A 107 -2.01 -32.10 -2.33
C LEU A 107 -2.80 -31.79 -3.60
N ASP A 108 -3.85 -30.99 -3.49
CA ASP A 108 -4.60 -30.53 -4.65
C ASP A 108 -3.78 -29.51 -5.46
N GLY A 109 -3.29 -29.92 -6.63
CA GLY A 109 -2.48 -29.09 -7.54
C GLY A 109 -3.21 -27.88 -8.11
N SER A 110 -4.54 -27.81 -7.98
CA SER A 110 -5.33 -26.64 -8.36
C SER A 110 -5.36 -25.54 -7.30
N VAL A 111 -4.99 -25.85 -6.05
CA VAL A 111 -4.93 -24.90 -4.95
C VAL A 111 -3.57 -24.21 -4.95
N PRO A 112 -3.51 -22.86 -5.05
CA PRO A 112 -2.27 -22.13 -4.91
C PRO A 112 -1.53 -22.49 -3.64
N THR A 113 -0.28 -22.90 -3.76
CA THR A 113 0.51 -23.41 -2.65
C THR A 113 1.84 -22.66 -2.54
N ILE A 114 2.13 -22.15 -1.33
CA ILE A 114 3.46 -21.64 -0.96
C ILE A 114 4.08 -22.65 -0.02
N ALA A 115 5.13 -23.32 -0.47
CA ALA A 115 5.84 -24.36 0.25
C ALA A 115 7.20 -23.85 0.76
N PHE A 116 7.53 -24.20 1.99
CA PHE A 116 8.83 -23.98 2.62
C PHE A 116 9.49 -25.32 2.91
N HIS A 117 10.61 -25.59 2.25
CA HIS A 117 11.43 -26.77 2.51
C HIS A 117 12.56 -26.39 3.47
N ILE A 118 12.52 -26.96 4.67
CA ILE A 118 13.42 -26.62 5.79
C ILE A 118 14.26 -27.85 6.13
N THR A 119 15.58 -27.75 5.94
CA THR A 119 16.52 -28.85 6.20
C THR A 119 17.91 -28.33 6.55
N ASP A 120 18.71 -29.12 7.26
CA ASP A 120 20.12 -28.83 7.55
C ASP A 120 21.10 -29.69 6.74
N ASP A 121 20.63 -30.61 5.91
CA ASP A 121 21.49 -31.49 5.11
C ASP A 121 21.02 -31.70 3.67
N GLY A 122 21.76 -32.47 2.87
CA GLY A 122 21.48 -32.74 1.45
C GLY A 122 20.52 -33.92 1.20
N PRO A 123 19.95 -34.04 -0.02
CA PRO A 123 19.15 -35.21 -0.40
C PRO A 123 20.03 -36.41 -0.81
N HIS A 124 19.47 -37.61 -0.80
CA HIS A 124 20.13 -38.80 -1.33
C HIS A 124 20.30 -38.80 -2.85
N LEU A 125 21.43 -38.31 -3.36
CA LEU A 125 21.69 -38.26 -4.80
C LEU A 125 21.99 -39.66 -5.37
N VAL A 126 21.31 -40.02 -6.46
CA VAL A 126 21.46 -41.27 -7.22
C VAL A 126 22.91 -41.49 -7.65
N ALA A 127 23.57 -40.44 -8.11
CA ALA A 127 24.95 -40.51 -8.61
C ALA A 127 25.99 -40.76 -7.51
N LYS A 128 25.72 -40.35 -6.27
CA LYS A 128 26.71 -40.34 -5.16
C LYS A 128 26.45 -41.41 -4.10
N GLN A 129 25.20 -41.90 -3.95
CA GLN A 129 24.80 -42.67 -2.76
C GLN A 129 23.90 -43.88 -3.01
N ARG A 130 23.90 -44.43 -4.23
CA ARG A 130 23.09 -45.61 -4.60
C ARG A 130 23.28 -46.86 -3.73
N SER A 131 24.39 -46.96 -2.99
CA SER A 131 24.73 -48.10 -2.13
C SER A 131 24.39 -47.90 -0.64
N VAL A 132 23.80 -46.77 -0.26
CA VAL A 132 23.38 -46.49 1.12
C VAL A 132 21.98 -47.10 1.33
N PRO A 133 21.76 -47.89 2.40
CA PRO A 133 20.47 -48.53 2.66
C PRO A 133 19.28 -47.56 2.66
N GLU A 134 19.46 -46.39 3.27
CA GLU A 134 18.48 -45.30 3.35
C GLU A 134 18.02 -44.82 1.95
N ALA A 135 18.96 -44.55 1.04
CA ALA A 135 18.65 -44.14 -0.33
C ALA A 135 17.90 -45.21 -1.14
N ALA A 136 18.16 -46.49 -0.88
CA ALA A 136 17.45 -47.60 -1.52
C ALA A 136 16.00 -47.72 -1.00
N VAL A 137 15.81 -47.52 0.31
CA VAL A 137 14.48 -47.51 0.93
C VAL A 137 13.66 -46.30 0.47
N GLU A 138 14.28 -45.12 0.32
CA GLU A 138 13.62 -43.94 -0.25
C GLU A 138 13.18 -44.17 -1.71
N ALA A 139 14.04 -44.78 -2.54
CA ALA A 139 13.67 -45.11 -3.92
C ALA A 139 12.49 -46.10 -4.00
N GLU A 140 12.46 -47.11 -3.13
CA GLU A 140 11.32 -48.04 -3.05
C GLU A 140 10.06 -47.34 -2.52
N TYR A 141 10.19 -46.39 -1.59
CA TYR A 141 9.07 -45.57 -1.12
C TYR A 141 8.46 -44.72 -2.26
N LEU A 142 9.30 -44.02 -3.02
CA LEU A 142 8.86 -43.22 -4.18
C LEU A 142 8.11 -44.07 -5.21
N LYS A 143 8.61 -45.28 -5.47
CA LYS A 143 8.00 -46.22 -6.40
C LYS A 143 6.67 -46.76 -5.90
N THR A 144 6.60 -47.18 -4.63
CA THR A 144 5.43 -47.83 -4.05
C THR A 144 4.31 -46.86 -3.72
N LYS A 145 4.63 -45.67 -3.19
CA LYS A 145 3.63 -44.67 -2.78
C LYS A 145 3.21 -43.75 -3.92
N HIS A 146 4.18 -43.24 -4.70
CA HIS A 146 3.95 -42.19 -5.70
C HIS A 146 4.06 -42.69 -7.15
N GLY A 147 4.39 -43.97 -7.36
CA GLY A 147 4.55 -44.55 -8.70
C GLY A 147 5.77 -44.03 -9.47
N ILE A 148 6.74 -43.42 -8.78
CA ILE A 148 7.94 -42.83 -9.40
C ILE A 148 9.06 -43.87 -9.46
N THR A 149 9.40 -44.34 -10.66
CA THR A 149 10.43 -45.36 -10.88
C THR A 149 11.84 -44.81 -11.04
N ASP A 150 11.96 -43.58 -11.54
CA ASP A 150 13.22 -42.85 -11.63
C ASP A 150 13.35 -41.94 -10.40
N SER A 151 14.24 -42.31 -9.50
CA SER A 151 14.46 -41.58 -8.25
C SER A 151 15.41 -40.39 -8.39
N ASP A 152 15.80 -39.98 -9.61
CA ASP A 152 16.49 -38.71 -9.83
C ASP A 152 15.63 -37.54 -9.30
N LEU A 153 16.26 -36.65 -8.53
CA LEU A 153 15.58 -35.51 -7.92
C LEU A 153 14.85 -34.63 -8.94
N PHE A 154 15.47 -34.29 -10.08
CA PHE A 154 14.84 -33.42 -11.08
C PHE A 154 13.73 -34.14 -11.85
N HIS A 155 13.76 -35.48 -11.91
CA HIS A 155 12.61 -36.25 -12.37
C HIS A 155 11.43 -36.15 -11.41
N VAL A 156 11.67 -36.30 -10.10
CA VAL A 156 10.64 -36.10 -9.06
C VAL A 156 10.05 -34.69 -9.14
N LEU A 157 10.91 -33.66 -9.22
CA LEU A 157 10.48 -32.27 -9.33
C LEU A 157 9.68 -32.00 -10.61
N SER A 158 10.07 -32.57 -11.75
CA SER A 158 9.30 -32.42 -13.00
C SER A 158 7.87 -32.99 -12.86
N ARG A 159 7.68 -34.05 -12.08
CA ARG A 159 6.34 -34.58 -11.76
C ARG A 159 5.55 -33.62 -10.89
N VAL A 160 6.17 -33.02 -9.88
CA VAL A 160 5.56 -32.01 -9.01
C VAL A 160 5.17 -30.77 -9.81
N GLU A 161 6.06 -30.29 -10.68
CA GLU A 161 5.80 -29.14 -11.56
C GLU A 161 4.61 -29.41 -12.50
N ALA A 162 4.57 -30.59 -13.11
CA ALA A 162 3.44 -31.01 -13.96
C ALA A 162 2.11 -31.11 -13.21
N HIS A 163 2.14 -31.50 -11.93
CA HIS A 163 0.96 -31.60 -11.08
C HIS A 163 0.37 -30.23 -10.72
N PHE A 164 1.21 -29.26 -10.37
CA PHE A 164 0.78 -27.91 -9.97
C PHE A 164 0.58 -26.94 -11.14
N GLN A 165 1.14 -27.21 -12.33
CA GLN A 165 0.99 -26.38 -13.54
C GLN A 165 1.29 -24.89 -13.30
N GLY A 166 2.30 -24.60 -12.47
CA GLY A 166 2.70 -23.24 -12.10
C GLY A 166 2.03 -22.68 -10.83
N ASN A 167 1.13 -23.40 -10.17
CA ASN A 167 0.47 -22.96 -8.92
C ASN A 167 1.27 -23.21 -7.64
N LEU A 168 2.56 -23.53 -7.74
CA LEU A 168 3.43 -23.84 -6.61
C LEU A 168 4.60 -22.86 -6.56
N ILE A 169 4.81 -22.26 -5.39
CA ILE A 169 6.07 -21.62 -5.02
C ILE A 169 6.77 -22.49 -4.01
N LEU A 170 8.00 -22.92 -4.30
CA LEU A 170 8.81 -23.69 -3.37
C LEU A 170 10.05 -22.88 -2.97
N SER A 171 10.03 -22.37 -1.75
CA SER A 171 11.19 -21.70 -1.14
C SER A 171 11.97 -22.67 -0.27
N VAL A 172 13.29 -22.60 -0.32
CA VAL A 172 14.18 -23.49 0.42
C VAL A 172 14.90 -22.70 1.52
N ILE A 173 14.83 -23.21 2.75
CA ILE A 173 15.55 -22.70 3.91
C ILE A 173 16.58 -23.76 4.30
N LYS A 174 17.85 -23.50 3.98
CA LYS A 174 18.96 -24.42 4.21
C LYS A 174 19.84 -23.94 5.36
N TYR A 175 19.96 -24.73 6.42
CA TYR A 175 20.96 -24.46 7.46
C TYR A 175 22.36 -24.88 6.99
N VAL A 176 23.38 -24.11 7.37
CA VAL A 176 24.77 -24.44 7.06
C VAL A 176 25.34 -25.31 8.16
N LYS A 177 25.54 -26.59 7.89
CA LYS A 177 26.48 -27.39 8.65
C LYS A 177 27.88 -27.18 8.08
N TRP A 178 28.72 -26.48 8.84
CA TRP A 178 30.15 -26.35 8.58
C TRP A 178 30.76 -27.75 8.60
N THR A 179 30.85 -28.44 7.46
CA THR A 179 31.83 -29.50 7.14
C THR A 179 31.42 -30.31 5.91
N ARG A 180 31.60 -29.78 4.70
CA ARG A 180 32.06 -30.55 3.52
C ARG A 180 32.29 -29.61 2.33
N THR A 181 33.22 -30.00 1.48
CA THR A 181 33.64 -29.31 0.25
C THR A 181 32.58 -29.27 -0.86
N ASP A 182 31.44 -29.92 -0.64
CA ASP A 182 30.37 -30.05 -1.61
C ASP A 182 29.21 -29.16 -1.13
N ASP A 183 29.13 -27.95 -1.69
CA ASP A 183 28.12 -26.97 -1.30
C ASP A 183 26.78 -27.27 -2.01
N PRO A 184 25.74 -27.80 -1.32
CA PRO A 184 24.47 -28.13 -1.94
C PRO A 184 23.61 -26.90 -2.26
N HIS A 185 24.06 -25.66 -1.97
CA HIS A 185 23.31 -24.44 -2.30
C HIS A 185 23.04 -24.32 -3.80
N ARG A 186 23.92 -24.86 -4.66
CA ARG A 186 23.69 -24.93 -6.13
C ARG A 186 22.45 -25.77 -6.46
N LEU A 187 22.36 -26.96 -5.86
CA LEU A 187 21.23 -27.86 -6.03
C LEU A 187 19.95 -27.19 -5.53
N TYR A 188 19.94 -26.68 -4.30
CA TYR A 188 18.77 -26.01 -3.73
C TYR A 188 18.37 -24.72 -4.45
N GLY A 189 19.33 -23.99 -5.00
CA GLY A 189 19.05 -22.83 -5.85
C GLY A 189 18.34 -23.22 -7.14
N ALA A 190 18.72 -24.34 -7.76
CA ALA A 190 18.01 -24.88 -8.92
C ALA A 190 16.59 -25.34 -8.57
N ILE A 191 16.40 -26.01 -7.43
CA ILE A 191 15.06 -26.40 -6.93
C ILE A 191 14.19 -25.15 -6.75
N ALA A 192 14.68 -24.16 -5.99
CA ALA A 192 13.93 -22.92 -5.76
C ALA A 192 13.63 -22.18 -7.08
N ARG A 193 14.60 -22.13 -8.01
CA ARG A 193 14.45 -21.47 -9.31
C ARG A 193 13.39 -22.12 -10.20
N GLN A 194 13.29 -23.45 -10.19
CA GLN A 194 12.31 -24.22 -10.96
C GLN A 194 10.88 -23.88 -10.54
N PHE A 195 10.64 -23.69 -9.25
CA PHE A 195 9.32 -23.36 -8.69
C PHE A 195 9.17 -21.90 -8.30
N ASN A 196 9.90 -20.98 -8.93
CA ASN A 196 9.75 -19.53 -8.71
C ASN A 196 9.91 -19.07 -7.24
N GLY A 197 10.57 -19.87 -6.39
CA GLY A 197 10.82 -19.55 -4.98
C GLY A 197 12.17 -18.89 -4.74
N VAL A 198 12.60 -18.90 -3.48
CA VAL A 198 13.87 -18.32 -3.05
C VAL A 198 14.70 -19.32 -2.25
N LEU A 199 16.02 -19.13 -2.28
CA LEU A 199 16.96 -19.86 -1.43
C LEU A 199 17.43 -18.94 -0.30
N ILE A 200 17.21 -19.39 0.94
CA ILE A 200 17.46 -18.64 2.16
C ILE A 200 18.37 -19.45 3.08
N THR A 201 19.37 -18.79 3.66
CA THR A 201 20.27 -19.40 4.63
C THR A 201 20.38 -18.53 5.88
N PRO A 202 20.04 -19.06 7.08
CA PRO A 202 20.25 -18.34 8.34
C PRO A 202 21.74 -18.14 8.62
N LYS A 203 22.14 -16.94 9.03
CA LYS A 203 23.53 -16.62 9.42
C LYS A 203 23.90 -17.16 10.80
N VAL A 204 22.90 -17.37 11.66
CA VAL A 204 23.06 -17.84 13.04
C VAL A 204 21.99 -18.89 13.31
N SER A 205 22.37 -20.02 13.92
CA SER A 205 21.44 -21.05 14.40
C SER A 205 20.77 -20.61 15.72
N HIS A 206 20.05 -19.49 15.69
CA HIS A 206 19.31 -18.98 16.85
C HIS A 206 17.79 -19.02 16.60
N PRO A 207 17.04 -19.91 17.29
CA PRO A 207 15.59 -20.09 17.18
C PRO A 207 14.76 -18.80 17.06
N ALA A 208 15.00 -17.84 17.96
CA ALA A 208 14.22 -16.60 18.01
C ALA A 208 14.48 -15.64 16.82
N LEU A 209 15.71 -15.57 16.31
CA LEU A 209 16.07 -14.70 15.17
C LEU A 209 15.56 -15.30 13.86
N LEU A 210 15.60 -16.63 13.77
CA LEU A 210 14.98 -17.37 12.66
C LEU A 210 13.46 -17.11 12.62
N ALA A 211 12.81 -17.25 13.77
CA ALA A 211 11.38 -16.99 13.91
C ALA A 211 11.04 -15.57 13.48
N ALA A 212 11.78 -14.58 13.97
CA ALA A 212 11.57 -13.17 13.65
C ALA A 212 11.67 -12.89 12.13
N GLY A 213 12.71 -13.38 11.45
CA GLY A 213 12.85 -13.07 10.02
C GLY A 213 11.95 -13.90 9.10
N LEU A 214 11.58 -15.13 9.45
CA LEU A 214 10.56 -15.88 8.69
C LEU A 214 9.16 -15.31 8.90
N VAL A 215 8.83 -14.89 10.13
CA VAL A 215 7.60 -14.12 10.40
C VAL A 215 7.63 -12.83 9.59
N GLU A 216 8.75 -12.12 9.48
CA GLU A 216 8.85 -10.90 8.67
C GLU A 216 8.70 -11.18 7.16
N ILE A 217 9.36 -12.22 6.61
CA ILE A 217 9.19 -12.65 5.21
C ILE A 217 7.71 -12.90 4.91
N LEU A 218 7.07 -13.66 5.78
CA LEU A 218 5.67 -14.04 5.63
C LEU A 218 4.73 -12.88 5.95
N THR A 219 5.07 -11.98 6.87
CA THR A 219 4.32 -10.77 7.16
C THR A 219 4.40 -9.81 5.99
N ARG A 220 5.53 -9.68 5.30
CA ARG A 220 5.64 -8.93 4.03
C ARG A 220 4.84 -9.57 2.91
N LEU A 221 4.86 -10.90 2.80
CA LEU A 221 4.03 -11.64 1.84
C LEU A 221 2.53 -11.46 2.17
N PHE A 222 2.11 -11.69 3.41
CA PHE A 222 0.72 -11.57 3.85
C PHE A 222 0.23 -10.13 3.97
N SER A 223 1.08 -9.14 4.25
CA SER A 223 0.71 -7.71 4.18
C SER A 223 0.47 -7.31 2.73
N SER A 224 1.31 -7.78 1.79
CA SER A 224 1.04 -7.65 0.36
C SER A 224 -0.27 -8.35 -0.05
N PHE A 225 -0.65 -9.45 0.62
CA PHE A 225 -1.91 -10.16 0.35
C PHE A 225 -3.13 -9.60 1.11
N SER A 226 -2.98 -9.00 2.29
CA SER A 226 -4.06 -8.57 3.20
C SER A 226 -4.44 -7.12 2.97
N GLY A 227 -3.48 -6.30 2.54
CA GLY A 227 -3.77 -4.93 2.20
C GLY A 227 -4.31 -4.10 3.34
N SER A 228 -3.92 -4.42 4.56
CA SER A 228 -3.93 -3.36 5.55
C SER A 228 -2.88 -2.35 5.11
N ASP A 229 -3.24 -1.07 5.03
CA ASP A 229 -2.30 -0.03 5.45
C ASP A 229 -2.03 -0.30 6.94
N TYR A 230 -1.27 -1.36 7.25
CA TYR A 230 -0.22 -1.13 8.22
C TYR A 230 0.69 -0.18 7.47
N ALA A 231 0.45 1.11 7.70
CA ALA A 231 1.55 2.03 7.71
C ALA A 231 2.68 1.27 8.42
N LEU A 232 3.79 1.05 7.71
CA LEU A 232 5.08 1.03 8.36
C LEU A 232 5.20 2.41 9.01
N GLU A 233 4.42 2.65 10.06
CA GLU A 233 4.64 3.72 11.02
C GLU A 233 5.99 3.40 11.59
N GLN A 234 7.04 3.99 11.01
CA GLN A 234 8.31 4.29 11.67
C GLN A 234 8.70 3.38 12.86
N GLU A 235 8.72 2.06 12.68
CA GLU A 235 9.64 1.19 13.40
C GLU A 235 10.81 0.94 12.45
N GLU A 236 11.55 2.02 12.18
CA GLU A 236 12.66 2.10 11.24
C GLU A 236 13.93 1.32 11.68
N ASP A 237 13.82 0.29 12.54
CA ASP A 237 15.01 -0.49 12.96
C ASP A 237 14.76 -2.02 13.13
N VAL A 238 13.58 -2.48 13.57
CA VAL A 238 13.44 -3.88 14.05
C VAL A 238 13.33 -4.93 12.93
N GLY A 239 12.62 -4.61 11.83
CA GLY A 239 12.36 -5.57 10.73
C GLY A 239 13.54 -5.78 9.77
N ALA A 240 14.37 -4.75 9.56
CA ALA A 240 15.58 -4.85 8.75
C ALA A 240 16.64 -5.71 9.45
N ASP A 241 16.78 -5.58 10.78
CA ASP A 241 17.67 -6.40 11.60
C ASP A 241 17.28 -7.89 11.61
N ALA A 242 15.97 -8.19 11.61
CA ALA A 242 15.47 -9.56 11.52
C ALA A 242 15.81 -10.23 10.18
N LEU A 243 15.64 -9.52 9.06
CA LEU A 243 16.03 -10.01 7.73
C LEU A 243 17.55 -10.03 7.52
N ALA A 244 18.29 -9.15 8.18
CA ALA A 244 19.76 -9.14 8.15
C ALA A 244 20.38 -10.41 8.75
N SER A 245 19.62 -11.18 9.54
CA SER A 245 20.01 -12.49 10.06
C SER A 245 19.99 -13.60 9.01
N PHE A 246 19.54 -13.30 7.78
CA PHE A 246 19.48 -14.24 6.66
C PHE A 246 20.38 -13.81 5.51
N THR A 247 20.81 -14.79 4.72
CA THR A 247 21.46 -14.60 3.43
C THR A 247 20.49 -15.10 2.35
N PHE A 248 20.11 -14.19 1.45
CA PHE A 248 19.28 -14.48 0.29
C PHE A 248 20.19 -14.65 -0.92
N TYR A 249 20.00 -15.70 -1.71
CA TYR A 249 20.84 -15.95 -2.90
C TYR A 249 20.17 -15.45 -4.17
N ASN A 250 20.97 -14.88 -5.08
CA ASN A 250 20.51 -14.49 -6.40
C ASN A 250 20.45 -15.70 -7.34
N LEU A 251 19.22 -16.11 -7.68
CA LEU A 251 18.94 -17.25 -8.55
C LEU A 251 18.88 -16.90 -10.04
N GLU A 252 18.98 -15.62 -10.41
CA GLU A 252 18.97 -15.18 -11.82
C GLU A 252 20.23 -15.60 -12.57
N THR A 253 21.31 -15.92 -11.84
CA THR A 253 22.55 -16.46 -12.39
C THR A 253 22.41 -17.88 -12.95
N ILE A 254 21.27 -18.54 -12.71
CA ILE A 254 20.96 -19.87 -13.25
C ILE A 254 20.20 -19.68 -14.57
N ASP A 255 20.93 -19.63 -15.69
CA ASP A 255 20.35 -19.47 -17.02
C ASP A 255 19.62 -20.72 -17.52
N THR A 256 20.14 -21.90 -17.17
CA THR A 256 19.60 -23.19 -17.59
C THR A 256 19.33 -24.09 -16.39
N LEU A 257 18.07 -24.51 -16.23
CA LEU A 257 17.69 -25.45 -15.17
C LEU A 257 18.31 -26.83 -15.42
N PRO A 258 18.83 -27.52 -14.37
CA PRO A 258 19.30 -28.89 -14.48
C PRO A 258 18.20 -29.85 -14.92
N THR A 259 18.59 -30.86 -15.70
CA THR A 259 17.67 -31.94 -16.12
C THR A 259 17.87 -33.23 -15.33
N CYS A 260 19.00 -33.36 -14.64
CA CYS A 260 19.34 -34.44 -13.75
C CYS A 260 20.26 -33.96 -12.62
N GLU A 261 20.47 -34.77 -11.59
CA GLU A 261 21.29 -34.40 -10.42
C GLU A 261 22.73 -34.03 -10.78
N GLY A 262 23.32 -34.66 -11.79
CA GLY A 262 24.70 -34.40 -12.21
C GLY A 262 24.90 -33.04 -12.89
N ASP A 263 23.84 -32.43 -13.42
CA ASP A 263 23.91 -31.10 -14.03
C ASP A 263 24.02 -29.99 -12.97
N ALA A 264 23.56 -30.23 -11.74
CA ALA A 264 23.61 -29.25 -10.66
C ALA A 264 25.05 -28.85 -10.28
N ASP A 265 26.01 -29.77 -10.45
CA ASP A 265 27.43 -29.50 -10.19
C ASP A 265 28.02 -28.48 -11.19
N ARG A 266 27.38 -28.25 -12.36
CA ARG A 266 27.80 -27.28 -13.39
C ARG A 266 27.31 -25.85 -13.14
N ILE A 267 26.38 -25.67 -12.21
CA ILE A 267 25.90 -24.33 -11.84
C ILE A 267 27.05 -23.58 -11.16
N GLU A 268 27.24 -22.31 -11.52
CA GLU A 268 28.21 -21.47 -10.82
C GLU A 268 27.85 -21.31 -9.34
N THR A 269 28.84 -21.04 -8.50
CA THR A 269 28.55 -20.78 -7.08
C THR A 269 27.63 -19.58 -6.95
N LEU A 270 26.48 -19.78 -6.30
CA LEU A 270 25.48 -18.74 -6.12
C LEU A 270 26.03 -17.63 -5.24
N ARG A 271 25.75 -16.38 -5.62
CA ARG A 271 26.14 -15.20 -4.86
C ARG A 271 24.96 -14.74 -4.01
N ALA A 272 25.27 -14.14 -2.85
CA ALA A 272 24.27 -13.43 -2.08
C ALA A 272 23.69 -12.29 -2.94
N GLY A 273 22.37 -12.24 -3.05
CA GLY A 273 21.62 -11.18 -3.70
C GLY A 273 21.23 -10.08 -2.72
N SER A 274 20.65 -9.00 -3.25
CA SER A 274 19.96 -8.01 -2.42
C SER A 274 18.74 -8.66 -1.77
N THR A 275 18.65 -8.58 -0.44
CA THR A 275 17.48 -9.05 0.32
C THR A 275 16.19 -8.40 -0.19
N GLU A 276 16.23 -7.11 -0.55
CA GLU A 276 15.06 -6.39 -1.03
C GLU A 276 14.60 -6.87 -2.41
N ASP A 277 15.53 -7.06 -3.35
CA ASP A 277 15.22 -7.49 -4.72
C ASP A 277 14.64 -8.91 -4.72
N VAL A 278 15.25 -9.81 -3.94
CA VAL A 278 14.80 -11.21 -3.83
C VAL A 278 13.42 -11.30 -3.17
N MET A 279 13.18 -10.46 -2.15
CA MET A 279 11.87 -10.38 -1.50
C MET A 279 10.81 -9.77 -2.41
N TYR A 280 11.14 -8.73 -3.18
CA TYR A 280 10.23 -8.15 -4.17
C TYR A 280 9.81 -9.17 -5.22
N GLN A 281 10.77 -9.93 -5.76
CA GLN A 281 10.49 -11.00 -6.72
C GLN A 281 9.63 -12.13 -6.13
N LEU A 282 9.88 -12.52 -4.88
CA LEU A 282 9.07 -13.52 -4.19
C LEU A 282 7.63 -13.03 -4.00
N ILE A 283 7.45 -11.76 -3.61
CA ILE A 283 6.14 -11.12 -3.48
C ILE A 283 5.43 -11.07 -4.83
N GLU A 284 6.10 -10.60 -5.88
CA GLU A 284 5.56 -10.55 -7.24
C GLU A 284 5.09 -11.93 -7.72
N ARG A 285 5.95 -12.96 -7.60
CA ARG A 285 5.62 -14.34 -8.02
C ARG A 285 4.49 -14.94 -7.18
N ALA A 286 4.46 -14.67 -5.88
CA ALA A 286 3.38 -15.11 -5.00
C ALA A 286 2.05 -14.43 -5.33
N THR A 287 2.05 -13.16 -5.74
CA THR A 287 0.82 -12.51 -6.23
C THR A 287 0.28 -13.14 -7.51
N VAL A 288 1.15 -13.65 -8.39
CA VAL A 288 0.76 -14.37 -9.62
C VAL A 288 0.10 -15.71 -9.29
N ILE A 289 0.71 -16.50 -8.39
CA ILE A 289 0.33 -17.89 -8.11
C ILE A 289 -0.88 -18.01 -7.19
N VAL A 290 -1.00 -17.15 -6.18
CA VAL A 290 -2.15 -17.15 -5.25
C VAL A 290 -3.48 -16.95 -5.97
N GLY A 291 -3.46 -16.59 -7.26
CA GLY A 291 -4.63 -16.19 -7.99
C GLY A 291 -5.02 -14.85 -7.40
N ASN A 292 -4.96 -13.82 -8.23
CA ASN A 292 -4.98 -12.52 -7.65
C ASN A 292 -6.19 -12.31 -6.76
N LYS A 293 -5.98 -11.82 -5.54
CA LYS A 293 -7.07 -11.21 -4.79
C LYS A 293 -7.54 -9.90 -5.48
N PHE A 294 -7.47 -9.76 -6.82
CA PHE A 294 -7.96 -8.63 -7.63
C PHE A 294 -9.48 -8.67 -7.79
N ALA A 295 -10.19 -9.58 -7.10
CA ALA A 295 -11.64 -9.56 -7.06
C ALA A 295 -12.15 -8.67 -5.92
N LYS A 296 -12.06 -7.36 -6.10
CA LYS A 296 -13.23 -6.52 -5.83
C LYS A 296 -13.69 -5.91 -7.15
N ARG A 297 -14.90 -6.30 -7.57
CA ARG A 297 -15.74 -5.74 -8.64
C ARG A 297 -15.30 -5.91 -10.11
N ALA A 298 -14.29 -6.72 -10.44
CA ALA A 298 -14.12 -7.15 -11.83
C ALA A 298 -15.19 -8.21 -12.15
N ILE A 299 -16.04 -7.92 -13.13
CA ILE A 299 -17.23 -8.72 -13.47
C ILE A 299 -16.88 -9.65 -14.62
N LYS A 300 -17.45 -10.86 -14.63
CA LYS A 300 -17.29 -11.81 -15.73
C LYS A 300 -17.88 -11.22 -17.01
N ALA A 301 -17.09 -11.18 -18.09
CA ALA A 301 -17.60 -10.82 -19.40
C ALA A 301 -18.50 -11.94 -19.96
N THR A 302 -19.64 -11.58 -20.54
CA THR A 302 -20.65 -12.53 -21.05
C THR A 302 -21.06 -12.18 -22.47
N GLY A 303 -21.20 -13.19 -23.35
CA GLY A 303 -21.52 -12.96 -24.77
C GLY A 303 -20.43 -12.20 -25.53
N MET A 304 -19.15 -12.45 -25.21
CA MET A 304 -18.02 -11.74 -25.82
C MET A 304 -17.93 -11.92 -27.33
N GLN A 305 -18.20 -13.12 -27.81
CA GLN A 305 -18.19 -13.42 -29.24
C GLN A 305 -19.23 -12.57 -29.98
N GLU A 306 -20.46 -12.51 -29.46
CA GLU A 306 -21.54 -11.72 -30.03
C GLU A 306 -21.25 -10.22 -29.97
N GLN A 307 -20.68 -9.71 -28.86
CA GLN A 307 -20.28 -8.31 -28.75
C GLN A 307 -19.18 -7.94 -29.74
N VAL A 308 -18.20 -8.82 -29.95
CA VAL A 308 -17.15 -8.66 -30.98
C VAL A 308 -17.77 -8.66 -32.38
N GLU A 309 -18.66 -9.60 -32.66
CA GLU A 309 -19.32 -9.71 -33.96
C GLU A 309 -20.15 -8.46 -34.29
N LEU A 310 -20.85 -7.90 -33.30
CA LEU A 310 -21.58 -6.63 -33.44
C LEU A 310 -20.67 -5.49 -33.90
N LEU A 311 -19.48 -5.35 -33.31
CA LEU A 311 -18.50 -4.35 -33.72
C LEU A 311 -18.00 -4.57 -35.14
N LEU A 312 -17.79 -5.84 -35.55
CA LEU A 312 -17.34 -6.17 -36.90
C LEU A 312 -18.43 -5.91 -37.96
N VAL A 313 -19.69 -6.19 -37.64
CA VAL A 313 -20.84 -5.87 -38.52
C VAL A 313 -20.94 -4.36 -38.71
N ALA A 314 -20.80 -3.58 -37.64
CA ALA A 314 -20.79 -2.13 -37.71
C ALA A 314 -19.60 -1.61 -38.54
N ALA A 315 -18.40 -2.15 -38.33
CA ALA A 315 -17.22 -1.80 -39.11
C ALA A 315 -17.44 -2.06 -40.61
N LYS A 316 -18.02 -3.21 -40.98
CA LYS A 316 -18.38 -3.53 -42.38
C LYS A 316 -19.39 -2.55 -42.97
N CYS A 317 -20.38 -2.13 -42.19
CA CYS A 317 -21.37 -1.16 -42.63
C CYS A 317 -20.72 0.21 -42.89
N LEU A 318 -19.95 0.71 -41.93
CA LEU A 318 -19.30 2.03 -41.98
C LEU A 318 -18.24 2.11 -43.09
N THR A 319 -17.58 0.99 -43.39
CA THR A 319 -16.59 0.88 -44.49
C THR A 319 -17.21 0.51 -45.84
N LYS A 320 -18.54 0.35 -45.91
CA LYS A 320 -19.34 -0.02 -47.09
C LYS A 320 -19.11 -1.43 -47.64
N SER A 321 -18.43 -2.30 -46.90
CA SER A 321 -18.33 -3.73 -47.18
C SER A 321 -19.64 -4.50 -46.90
N MET A 322 -20.60 -3.89 -46.20
CA MET A 322 -21.94 -4.46 -45.98
C MET A 322 -23.03 -3.39 -46.18
N PRO A 323 -24.14 -3.70 -46.88
CA PRO A 323 -25.27 -2.78 -47.02
C PRO A 323 -25.93 -2.43 -45.67
N LEU A 324 -26.35 -1.18 -45.51
CA LEU A 324 -26.94 -0.65 -44.25
C LEU A 324 -28.10 -1.50 -43.73
N ASN A 325 -29.05 -1.88 -44.58
CA ASN A 325 -30.23 -2.67 -44.14
C ASN A 325 -29.80 -4.05 -43.62
N ALA A 326 -28.88 -4.73 -44.30
CA ALA A 326 -28.38 -6.04 -43.87
C ALA A 326 -27.57 -5.94 -42.56
N ALA A 327 -26.81 -4.85 -42.40
CA ALA A 327 -26.10 -4.58 -41.16
C ALA A 327 -27.04 -4.27 -39.99
N LEU A 328 -28.11 -3.51 -40.23
CA LEU A 328 -29.13 -3.19 -39.23
C LEU A 328 -29.86 -4.45 -38.74
N ASP A 329 -30.30 -5.31 -39.65
CA ASP A 329 -30.98 -6.56 -39.30
C ASP A 329 -30.09 -7.45 -38.42
N ARG A 330 -28.84 -7.67 -38.86
CA ARG A 330 -27.88 -8.51 -38.13
C ARG A 330 -27.43 -7.89 -36.81
N ALA A 331 -27.21 -6.58 -36.75
CA ALA A 331 -26.85 -5.90 -35.52
C ALA A 331 -27.97 -5.93 -34.48
N THR A 332 -29.23 -5.87 -34.93
CA THR A 332 -30.42 -5.97 -34.07
C THR A 332 -30.50 -7.37 -33.45
N GLU A 333 -30.38 -8.41 -34.27
CA GLU A 333 -30.39 -9.81 -33.80
C GLU A 333 -29.26 -10.08 -32.79
N LEU A 334 -28.04 -9.61 -33.09
CA LEU A 334 -26.88 -9.75 -32.18
C LEU A 334 -27.12 -9.01 -30.86
N LEU A 335 -27.70 -7.81 -30.88
CA LEU A 335 -27.98 -7.04 -29.67
C LEU A 335 -29.01 -7.72 -28.78
N GLU A 336 -30.06 -8.30 -29.35
CA GLU A 336 -31.05 -9.10 -28.61
C GLU A 336 -30.39 -10.31 -27.96
N LYS A 337 -29.60 -11.07 -28.73
CA LYS A 337 -28.86 -12.22 -28.24
C LYS A 337 -27.87 -11.87 -27.12
N ILE A 338 -27.15 -10.75 -27.23
CA ILE A 338 -26.26 -10.25 -26.15
C ILE A 338 -27.06 -10.03 -24.86
N ARG A 339 -28.25 -9.43 -24.94
CA ARG A 339 -29.10 -9.16 -23.76
C ARG A 339 -29.66 -10.41 -23.10
N GLU A 340 -29.92 -11.45 -23.89
CA GLU A 340 -30.30 -12.77 -23.39
C GLU A 340 -29.16 -13.45 -22.65
N LEU A 341 -27.93 -13.36 -23.18
CA LEU A 341 -26.73 -13.98 -22.61
C LEU A 341 -26.18 -13.25 -21.37
N VAL A 342 -26.45 -11.96 -21.22
CA VAL A 342 -25.96 -11.14 -20.10
C VAL A 342 -26.90 -11.28 -18.88
N PRO A 343 -26.37 -11.65 -17.69
CA PRO A 343 -27.15 -11.72 -16.45
C PRO A 343 -27.88 -10.41 -16.16
N GLU A 344 -29.09 -10.48 -15.57
CA GLU A 344 -29.95 -9.30 -15.37
C GLU A 344 -29.27 -8.18 -14.60
N GLU A 345 -28.53 -8.53 -13.55
CA GLU A 345 -27.70 -7.64 -12.75
C GLU A 345 -26.63 -6.86 -13.54
N ASN A 346 -26.19 -7.40 -14.67
CA ASN A 346 -25.13 -6.83 -15.51
C ASN A 346 -25.67 -6.16 -16.78
N ARG A 347 -26.97 -6.25 -17.07
CA ARG A 347 -27.58 -5.64 -18.26
C ARG A 347 -27.40 -4.12 -18.30
N GLY A 348 -27.30 -3.45 -17.14
CA GLY A 348 -27.01 -2.02 -17.06
C GLY A 348 -25.66 -1.59 -17.64
N HIS A 349 -24.75 -2.53 -17.89
CA HIS A 349 -23.48 -2.28 -18.57
C HIS A 349 -23.59 -2.29 -20.10
N ILE A 350 -24.68 -2.83 -20.67
CA ILE A 350 -25.01 -2.72 -22.09
C ILE A 350 -25.91 -1.50 -22.26
N LYS A 351 -25.34 -0.41 -22.75
CA LYS A 351 -26.01 0.90 -22.81
C LYS A 351 -26.69 1.13 -24.15
N ILE A 352 -26.21 0.46 -25.19
CA ILE A 352 -26.76 0.54 -26.54
C ILE A 352 -28.13 -0.12 -26.62
N GLN A 353 -29.08 0.58 -27.23
CA GLN A 353 -30.43 0.13 -27.54
C GLN A 353 -30.59 -0.09 -29.05
N ALA A 354 -31.55 -0.91 -29.47
CA ALA A 354 -31.85 -1.14 -30.89
C ALA A 354 -32.18 0.17 -31.63
N SER A 355 -32.83 1.13 -30.94
CA SER A 355 -33.13 2.47 -31.47
C SER A 355 -31.88 3.30 -31.79
N ASP A 356 -30.73 2.99 -31.19
CA ASP A 356 -29.49 3.72 -31.43
C ASP A 356 -28.79 3.26 -32.72
N LEU A 357 -29.04 2.01 -33.17
CA LEU A 357 -28.34 1.38 -34.29
C LEU A 357 -28.51 2.13 -35.63
N PRO A 358 -29.70 2.61 -36.03
CA PRO A 358 -29.84 3.40 -37.25
C PRO A 358 -28.91 4.60 -37.27
N ARG A 359 -28.87 5.40 -36.19
CA ARG A 359 -27.99 6.58 -36.08
C ARG A 359 -26.51 6.20 -36.11
N LEU A 360 -26.13 5.12 -35.42
CA LEU A 360 -24.73 4.70 -35.32
C LEU A 360 -24.19 4.11 -36.63
N LEU A 361 -25.05 3.44 -37.41
CA LEU A 361 -24.67 2.77 -38.66
C LEU A 361 -24.89 3.61 -39.92
N SER A 362 -25.80 4.59 -39.88
CA SER A 362 -26.08 5.48 -41.00
C SER A 362 -25.23 6.76 -41.01
N GLN A 363 -24.12 6.80 -40.26
CA GLN A 363 -23.24 7.96 -40.29
C GLN A 363 -22.66 8.10 -41.71
N ASP A 364 -22.91 9.24 -42.37
CA ASP A 364 -22.37 9.51 -43.70
C ASP A 364 -20.86 9.73 -43.62
N VAL A 365 -20.10 8.67 -43.87
CA VAL A 365 -18.63 8.68 -43.87
C VAL A 365 -18.06 9.24 -45.20
N LEU A 366 -18.87 9.43 -46.25
CA LEU A 366 -18.37 9.92 -47.55
C LEU A 366 -18.77 11.36 -47.88
N ALA A 367 -17.88 12.28 -47.52
CA ALA A 367 -17.50 13.41 -48.38
C ALA A 367 -16.05 13.77 -48.02
N ARG A 368 -15.08 13.06 -48.61
CA ARG A 368 -13.65 13.35 -48.39
C ARG A 368 -13.33 14.75 -48.92
N SER A 369 -12.72 15.57 -48.08
CA SER A 369 -12.09 16.83 -48.50
C SER A 369 -10.57 16.66 -48.48
N ASP A 370 -9.85 17.34 -49.37
CA ASP A 370 -8.39 17.19 -49.53
C ASP A 370 -7.57 17.54 -48.28
N ASP A 371 -8.17 18.14 -47.23
CA ASP A 371 -7.56 18.43 -45.93
C ASP A 371 -7.46 17.22 -44.97
N GLU A 372 -8.09 16.08 -45.31
CA GLU A 372 -8.16 14.86 -44.46
C GLU A 372 -6.91 13.95 -44.54
N LEU A 373 -5.84 14.35 -45.25
CA LEU A 373 -4.55 13.63 -45.35
C LEU A 373 -3.74 13.54 -44.03
N ASN A 374 -4.29 14.01 -42.91
CA ASN A 374 -3.65 13.99 -41.58
C ASN A 374 -4.30 12.99 -40.60
N GLU A 375 -4.97 11.95 -41.10
CA GLU A 375 -5.48 10.85 -40.27
C GLU A 375 -4.34 10.15 -39.51
N VAL A 376 -4.62 9.76 -38.27
CA VAL A 376 -3.64 9.09 -37.41
C VAL A 376 -3.56 7.61 -37.78
N VAL A 377 -2.33 7.14 -37.99
CA VAL A 377 -2.04 5.73 -38.29
C VAL A 377 -1.26 5.07 -37.16
N SER A 378 -1.32 3.74 -37.07
CA SER A 378 -0.48 2.98 -36.13
C SER A 378 1.00 3.12 -36.49
N ALA A 379 1.86 3.37 -35.50
CA ALA A 379 3.30 3.48 -35.68
C ALA A 379 3.98 2.16 -36.08
N ILE A 380 3.29 1.03 -35.94
CA ILE A 380 3.82 -0.31 -36.29
C ILE A 380 3.33 -0.73 -37.68
N THR A 381 2.01 -0.69 -37.91
CA THR A 381 1.41 -1.19 -39.15
C THR A 381 1.26 -0.10 -40.22
N PHE A 382 1.35 1.18 -39.85
CA PHE A 382 1.07 2.35 -40.69
C PHE A 382 -0.35 2.40 -41.27
N LEU A 383 -1.28 1.64 -40.70
CA LEU A 383 -2.67 1.59 -41.13
C LEU A 383 -3.55 2.54 -40.32
N SER A 384 -4.52 3.18 -40.99
CA SER A 384 -5.62 3.89 -40.32
C SER A 384 -6.67 2.91 -39.78
N THR A 385 -7.62 3.40 -38.98
CA THR A 385 -8.75 2.58 -38.49
C THR A 385 -9.58 2.02 -39.64
N GLU A 386 -9.82 2.80 -40.69
CA GLU A 386 -10.56 2.39 -41.89
C GLU A 386 -9.82 1.27 -42.66
N GLU A 387 -8.52 1.46 -42.88
CA GLU A 387 -7.68 0.47 -43.58
C GLU A 387 -7.56 -0.83 -42.78
N THR A 388 -7.40 -0.71 -41.46
CA THR A 388 -7.37 -1.87 -40.55
C THR A 388 -8.68 -2.62 -40.57
N ALA A 389 -9.82 -1.91 -40.56
CA ALA A 389 -11.12 -2.54 -40.70
C ALA A 389 -11.23 -3.33 -42.02
N LYS A 390 -10.85 -2.75 -43.16
CA LYS A 390 -10.91 -3.44 -44.46
C LYS A 390 -10.02 -4.69 -44.54
N LEU A 391 -8.80 -4.62 -43.99
CA LEU A 391 -7.84 -5.72 -43.99
C LEU A 391 -8.21 -6.84 -43.02
N SER A 392 -8.56 -6.50 -41.77
CA SER A 392 -8.96 -7.47 -40.73
C SER A 392 -10.26 -8.21 -41.07
N LEU A 393 -11.05 -7.69 -42.02
CA LEU A 393 -12.30 -8.28 -42.49
C LEU A 393 -12.15 -9.10 -43.79
N GLY A 394 -10.94 -9.21 -44.35
CA GLY A 394 -10.60 -10.16 -45.42
C GLY A 394 -10.95 -9.73 -46.85
N GLU A 395 -11.11 -8.43 -47.15
CA GLU A 395 -11.44 -7.96 -48.50
C GLU A 395 -10.20 -7.63 -49.35
N GLY A 396 -9.27 -8.58 -49.43
CA GLY A 396 -8.10 -8.51 -50.30
C GLY A 396 -7.60 -9.90 -50.67
N GLU A 397 -8.36 -10.61 -51.53
CA GLU A 397 -7.95 -11.74 -52.41
C GLU A 397 -9.11 -12.74 -52.65
N ARG A 398 -10.20 -12.30 -53.30
CA ARG A 398 -11.06 -13.18 -54.12
C ARG A 398 -11.64 -12.40 -55.30
N GLY A 399 -10.75 -11.71 -56.01
CA GLY A 399 -11.09 -10.92 -57.19
C GLY A 399 -9.89 -10.81 -58.13
N GLY A 400 -9.45 -11.94 -58.66
CA GLY A 400 -8.36 -12.01 -59.65
C GLY A 400 -8.25 -13.41 -60.21
N ALA A 401 -8.45 -13.53 -61.52
CA ALA A 401 -8.26 -14.75 -62.27
C ALA A 401 -6.82 -15.27 -62.10
N ASP A 402 -6.67 -16.53 -61.70
CA ASP A 402 -5.54 -17.45 -61.92
C ASP A 402 -5.34 -18.38 -60.70
N ALA A 403 -6.26 -19.34 -60.55
CA ALA A 403 -6.01 -20.54 -59.76
C ALA A 403 -6.67 -21.72 -60.47
N GLN A 404 -6.02 -22.17 -61.54
CA GLN A 404 -6.35 -23.38 -62.28
C GLN A 404 -5.44 -24.51 -61.78
N VAL A 405 -6.02 -25.71 -61.60
CA VAL A 405 -5.36 -27.03 -61.44
C VAL A 405 -4.79 -27.25 -60.02
N GLU A 406 -5.30 -28.15 -59.17
CA GLU A 406 -5.39 -29.60 -59.39
C GLU A 406 -6.68 -30.22 -58.81
N ALA A 407 -7.40 -30.91 -59.68
CA ALA A 407 -8.49 -31.82 -59.33
C ALA A 407 -7.90 -33.20 -59.02
N GLY A 408 -8.07 -33.67 -57.77
CA GLY A 408 -7.86 -35.05 -57.36
C GLY A 408 -9.20 -35.71 -57.03
N ASN A 409 -9.61 -36.63 -57.89
CA ASN A 409 -10.83 -37.44 -57.83
C ASN A 409 -11.06 -38.16 -56.49
N GLY A 410 -12.30 -38.12 -56.01
CA GLY A 410 -12.79 -38.99 -54.94
C GLY A 410 -14.31 -38.86 -54.76
N THR A 411 -15.06 -39.63 -55.54
CA THR A 411 -16.51 -39.80 -55.43
C THR A 411 -16.91 -40.50 -54.13
N SER A 412 -17.84 -39.90 -53.36
CA SER A 412 -18.86 -40.64 -52.61
C SER A 412 -20.03 -39.72 -52.24
N GLU A 413 -21.18 -39.98 -52.86
CA GLU A 413 -22.50 -39.58 -52.37
C GLU A 413 -22.80 -40.28 -51.05
N GLY A 414 -23.38 -39.57 -50.08
CA GLY A 414 -23.81 -40.17 -48.82
C GLY A 414 -24.23 -39.15 -47.76
N ALA A 415 -25.48 -38.72 -47.86
CA ALA A 415 -26.43 -38.37 -46.80
C ALA A 415 -25.93 -37.72 -45.48
N ASN A 416 -26.47 -36.53 -45.21
CA ASN A 416 -26.85 -35.98 -43.91
C ASN A 416 -25.88 -36.23 -42.73
N ASP A 417 -25.04 -35.23 -42.46
CA ASP A 417 -24.64 -34.94 -41.08
C ASP A 417 -24.74 -33.42 -40.84
N ASP A 418 -25.87 -33.02 -40.26
CA ASP A 418 -26.12 -31.69 -39.68
C ASP A 418 -25.29 -31.54 -38.40
N THR A 419 -23.98 -31.47 -38.54
CA THR A 419 -23.08 -30.95 -37.51
C THR A 419 -21.95 -30.18 -38.19
N GLU A 420 -22.26 -28.99 -38.72
CA GLU A 420 -21.23 -27.96 -38.82
C GLU A 420 -20.75 -27.67 -37.39
N GLU A 421 -19.68 -28.35 -36.97
CA GLU A 421 -18.86 -27.94 -35.85
C GLU A 421 -18.48 -26.48 -36.11
N ARG A 422 -19.17 -25.54 -35.45
CA ARG A 422 -18.75 -24.14 -35.42
C ARG A 422 -17.26 -24.17 -35.05
N PRO A 423 -16.36 -23.64 -35.90
CA PRO A 423 -14.94 -23.68 -35.61
C PRO A 423 -14.73 -23.09 -34.22
N ARG A 424 -14.05 -23.83 -33.33
CA ARG A 424 -13.71 -23.34 -31.99
C ARG A 424 -12.97 -22.01 -32.17
N VAL A 425 -13.69 -20.91 -31.94
CA VAL A 425 -13.14 -19.59 -32.17
C VAL A 425 -12.15 -19.31 -31.06
N ASP A 426 -10.88 -19.18 -31.41
CA ASP A 426 -9.82 -18.82 -30.48
C ASP A 426 -10.09 -17.42 -29.88
N PRO A 427 -10.32 -17.29 -28.57
CA PRO A 427 -10.57 -16.01 -27.91
C PRO A 427 -9.44 -14.99 -28.11
N LYS A 428 -8.20 -15.46 -28.30
CA LYS A 428 -7.04 -14.61 -28.56
C LYS A 428 -7.17 -13.95 -29.94
N THR A 429 -7.51 -14.73 -30.96
CA THR A 429 -7.77 -14.22 -32.31
C THR A 429 -8.90 -13.20 -32.33
N LEU A 430 -10.00 -13.44 -31.59
CA LEU A 430 -11.11 -12.47 -31.48
C LEU A 430 -10.69 -11.13 -30.87
N LEU A 431 -9.91 -11.16 -29.80
CA LEU A 431 -9.42 -9.96 -29.12
C LEU A 431 -8.39 -9.20 -29.96
N GLN A 432 -7.54 -9.90 -30.70
CA GLN A 432 -6.60 -9.30 -31.64
C GLN A 432 -7.32 -8.60 -32.80
N THR A 433 -8.32 -9.25 -33.40
CA THR A 433 -9.10 -8.67 -34.50
C THR A 433 -9.80 -7.39 -34.07
N VAL A 434 -10.49 -7.38 -32.93
CA VAL A 434 -11.16 -6.16 -32.44
C VAL A 434 -10.17 -5.13 -31.91
N GLY A 435 -9.09 -5.57 -31.26
CA GLY A 435 -8.02 -4.68 -30.79
C GLY A 435 -7.31 -3.94 -31.92
N SER A 436 -7.31 -4.48 -33.15
CA SER A 436 -6.75 -3.81 -34.32
C SER A 436 -7.54 -2.55 -34.72
N LEU A 437 -8.84 -2.48 -34.39
CA LEU A 437 -9.72 -1.37 -34.76
C LEU A 437 -9.57 -0.13 -33.86
N PHE A 438 -8.81 -0.22 -32.77
CA PHE A 438 -8.72 0.85 -31.77
C PHE A 438 -7.29 1.32 -31.62
N LEU A 439 -7.08 2.63 -31.81
CA LEU A 439 -5.81 3.30 -31.59
C LEU A 439 -5.66 3.75 -30.14
N GLY A 440 -4.42 3.79 -29.66
CA GLY A 440 -4.05 4.25 -28.34
C GLY A 440 -2.71 4.97 -28.31
N HIS A 441 -2.58 5.93 -27.40
CA HIS A 441 -1.32 6.57 -27.05
C HIS A 441 -0.62 5.76 -25.96
N LEU A 442 0.70 5.56 -26.09
CA LEU A 442 1.48 4.94 -25.02
C LEU A 442 1.50 5.83 -23.78
N ALA A 443 1.45 5.24 -22.60
CA ALA A 443 1.52 5.95 -21.34
C ALA A 443 2.24 5.11 -20.26
N VAL A 444 2.67 5.81 -19.22
CA VAL A 444 3.16 5.18 -17.99
C VAL A 444 2.06 5.29 -16.95
N LEU A 445 1.37 4.18 -16.73
CA LEU A 445 0.23 4.05 -15.82
C LEU A 445 0.68 3.38 -14.52
N GLN A 446 0.36 4.02 -13.41
CA GLN A 446 0.36 3.42 -12.09
C GLN A 446 -1.04 3.52 -11.50
N LEU A 447 -1.71 2.38 -11.35
CA LEU A 447 -3.05 2.33 -10.77
C LEU A 447 -2.98 2.49 -9.25
N PRO A 448 -3.99 3.11 -8.61
CA PRO A 448 -3.99 3.27 -7.17
C PRO A 448 -4.06 1.90 -6.51
N THR A 449 -3.34 1.77 -5.41
CA THR A 449 -3.39 0.56 -4.60
C THR A 449 -4.35 0.80 -3.44
N LYS A 450 -5.47 0.09 -3.43
CA LYS A 450 -6.28 -0.05 -2.22
C LYS A 450 -5.89 -1.35 -1.59
N ASN A 451 -5.44 -1.28 -0.35
CA ASN A 451 -5.10 -2.48 0.39
C ASN A 451 -4.00 -3.28 -0.37
N GLY A 452 -2.89 -2.63 -0.73
CA GLY A 452 -1.77 -3.27 -1.45
C GLY A 452 -2.10 -3.83 -2.84
N ARG A 453 -3.32 -3.67 -3.35
CA ARG A 453 -3.75 -4.15 -4.66
C ARG A 453 -4.21 -3.04 -5.54
N VAL A 454 -3.88 -3.15 -6.82
CA VAL A 454 -4.45 -2.36 -7.89
C VAL A 454 -5.98 -2.35 -7.79
N ASP A 455 -6.54 -1.18 -7.53
CA ASP A 455 -7.98 -0.93 -7.54
C ASP A 455 -8.41 -0.53 -8.94
N PHE A 456 -8.80 -1.51 -9.76
CA PHE A 456 -9.30 -1.28 -11.11
C PHE A 456 -10.60 -0.45 -11.16
N MET A 457 -11.31 -0.31 -10.02
CA MET A 457 -12.53 0.51 -9.95
C MET A 457 -12.23 1.97 -9.65
N ASP A 458 -11.08 2.24 -9.01
CA ASP A 458 -10.60 3.60 -8.78
C ASP A 458 -9.57 4.03 -9.82
N SER A 459 -9.76 3.64 -11.08
CA SER A 459 -8.93 4.13 -12.19
C SER A 459 -8.92 5.67 -12.30
N TRP A 460 -9.84 6.38 -11.66
CA TRP A 460 -9.85 7.84 -11.52
C TRP A 460 -8.61 8.39 -10.79
N SER A 461 -8.11 7.63 -9.81
CA SER A 461 -6.93 7.96 -8.99
C SER A 461 -5.62 7.41 -9.54
N SER A 462 -5.63 6.94 -10.80
CA SER A 462 -4.41 6.53 -11.49
C SER A 462 -3.40 7.68 -11.55
N VAL A 463 -2.14 7.35 -11.31
CA VAL A 463 -1.02 8.26 -11.52
C VAL A 463 -0.47 7.99 -12.92
N ILE A 464 -0.51 9.01 -13.76
CA ILE A 464 0.11 9.00 -15.09
C ILE A 464 1.35 9.88 -15.02
N THR A 465 2.51 9.33 -15.39
CA THR A 465 3.77 10.10 -15.34
C THR A 465 4.21 10.59 -16.73
N LYS A 466 3.88 9.84 -17.78
CA LYS A 466 4.19 10.17 -19.17
C LYS A 466 3.08 9.73 -20.11
N VAL A 467 2.86 10.50 -21.18
CA VAL A 467 2.05 10.12 -22.33
C VAL A 467 2.89 10.37 -23.59
N SER A 468 3.03 9.36 -24.43
CA SER A 468 3.81 9.42 -25.67
C SER A 468 3.05 10.10 -26.79
N ASN A 469 3.82 10.58 -27.76
CA ASN A 469 3.33 11.05 -29.03
C ASN A 469 2.99 9.90 -29.99
N ASP A 470 3.60 8.75 -29.76
CA ASP A 470 3.45 7.57 -30.61
C ASP A 470 2.05 6.97 -30.42
N VAL A 471 1.46 6.51 -31.53
CA VAL A 471 0.13 5.90 -31.57
C VAL A 471 0.28 4.47 -32.07
N MET A 472 -0.49 3.53 -31.51
CA MET A 472 -0.53 2.15 -31.98
C MET A 472 -1.91 1.53 -31.79
N THR A 473 -2.17 0.42 -32.47
CA THR A 473 -3.41 -0.33 -32.20
C THR A 473 -3.32 -1.08 -30.86
N ALA A 474 -4.45 -1.37 -30.24
CA ALA A 474 -4.50 -2.19 -29.03
C ALA A 474 -3.93 -3.59 -29.27
N SER A 475 -4.14 -4.16 -30.46
CA SER A 475 -3.58 -5.46 -30.87
C SER A 475 -2.06 -5.44 -30.97
N ASP A 476 -1.49 -4.38 -31.56
CA ASP A 476 -0.03 -4.24 -31.67
C ASP A 476 0.62 -4.16 -30.27
N PHE A 477 0.02 -3.39 -29.36
CA PHE A 477 0.50 -3.29 -27.98
C PHE A 477 0.47 -4.63 -27.23
N LEU A 478 -0.64 -5.38 -27.34
CA LEU A 478 -0.77 -6.70 -26.71
C LEU A 478 0.25 -7.70 -27.27
N THR A 479 0.57 -7.59 -28.56
CA THR A 479 1.60 -8.42 -29.21
C THR A 479 3.00 -8.04 -28.75
N MET A 480 3.25 -6.75 -28.51
CA MET A 480 4.53 -6.22 -28.01
C MET A 480 4.85 -6.71 -26.59
N ILE A 481 3.87 -6.75 -25.68
CA ILE A 481 4.06 -7.24 -24.30
C ILE A 481 4.54 -8.71 -24.27
N GLY A 482 4.13 -9.51 -25.25
CA GLY A 482 4.44 -10.94 -25.31
C GLY A 482 5.62 -11.34 -26.21
N SER A 483 6.29 -10.41 -26.90
CA SER A 483 7.28 -10.74 -27.93
C SER A 483 8.57 -9.92 -27.82
N ARG A 484 9.71 -10.60 -27.66
CA ARG A 484 11.05 -9.98 -27.71
C ARG A 484 11.43 -9.44 -29.10
N THR A 485 10.75 -9.87 -30.18
CA THR A 485 11.07 -9.53 -31.58
C THR A 485 10.18 -8.42 -32.17
N ALA A 486 9.04 -8.10 -31.54
CA ALA A 486 8.10 -7.08 -32.01
C ALA A 486 8.59 -5.62 -31.82
N THR A 487 9.73 -5.44 -31.15
CA THR A 487 10.35 -4.12 -30.87
C THR A 487 11.06 -3.50 -32.08
N GLY A 488 11.08 -4.16 -33.24
CA GLY A 488 11.82 -3.72 -34.43
C GLY A 488 11.34 -2.42 -35.12
N GLY A 489 10.19 -1.84 -34.71
CA GLY A 489 9.64 -0.61 -35.28
C GLY A 489 9.56 0.58 -34.31
N LEU A 490 9.73 0.35 -33.00
CA LEU A 490 9.71 1.40 -31.99
C LEU A 490 11.13 1.52 -31.45
N SER A 491 11.71 2.72 -31.56
CA SER A 491 13.00 3.03 -30.90
C SER A 491 12.96 2.65 -29.40
N ILE A 492 14.12 2.61 -28.74
CA ILE A 492 14.44 2.38 -27.30
C ILE A 492 13.34 2.72 -26.24
N ARG A 493 12.37 3.56 -26.59
CA ARG A 493 11.14 3.92 -25.86
C ARG A 493 10.21 2.77 -25.44
N SER A 494 10.22 1.60 -26.08
CA SER A 494 9.30 0.50 -25.71
C SER A 494 9.53 -0.06 -24.30
N THR A 495 10.70 0.16 -23.70
CA THR A 495 10.98 -0.22 -22.31
C THR A 495 10.48 0.80 -21.29
N GLU A 496 10.11 2.01 -21.71
CA GLU A 496 9.67 3.08 -20.79
C GLU A 496 8.16 3.11 -20.54
N TYR A 497 7.35 2.59 -21.46
CA TYR A 497 5.89 2.65 -21.39
C TYR A 497 5.28 1.28 -21.05
N ASN A 498 4.32 1.27 -20.11
CA ASN A 498 3.70 0.05 -19.60
C ASN A 498 2.19 -0.05 -19.92
N TYR A 499 1.62 0.93 -20.63
CA TYR A 499 0.19 1.01 -20.92
C TYR A 499 -0.09 1.69 -22.27
N ALA A 500 -1.23 1.36 -22.89
CA ALA A 500 -1.77 2.05 -24.05
C ALA A 500 -3.17 2.61 -23.73
N GLN A 501 -3.29 3.95 -23.70
CA GLN A 501 -4.56 4.64 -23.49
C GLN A 501 -5.30 4.78 -24.81
N LEU A 502 -6.41 4.05 -24.96
CA LEU A 502 -7.27 4.14 -26.15
C LEU A 502 -7.86 5.54 -26.31
N PHE A 503 -8.07 5.97 -27.55
CA PHE A 503 -8.73 7.22 -27.89
C PHE A 503 -9.50 7.12 -29.21
N ALA A 504 -10.40 8.08 -29.44
CA ALA A 504 -11.03 8.38 -30.71
C ALA A 504 -10.50 9.70 -31.26
N ASP A 505 -10.13 9.74 -32.54
CA ASP A 505 -9.74 10.97 -33.21
C ASP A 505 -10.98 11.72 -33.73
N PRO A 506 -11.16 13.01 -33.41
CA PRO A 506 -12.23 13.83 -33.97
C PRO A 506 -12.29 13.84 -35.51
N ARG A 507 -11.17 13.61 -36.18
CA ARG A 507 -11.05 13.55 -37.64
C ARG A 507 -11.32 12.16 -38.21
N ASP A 508 -11.17 11.11 -37.40
CA ASP A 508 -11.50 9.74 -37.79
C ASP A 508 -12.97 9.43 -37.45
N ARG A 509 -13.85 9.59 -38.44
CA ARG A 509 -15.28 9.33 -38.28
C ARG A 509 -15.58 7.85 -38.04
N VAL A 510 -14.85 6.94 -38.71
CA VAL A 510 -15.05 5.49 -38.57
C VAL A 510 -14.62 5.06 -37.17
N GLY A 511 -13.42 5.46 -36.74
CA GLY A 511 -12.91 5.22 -35.40
C GLY A 511 -13.81 5.82 -34.33
N SER A 512 -14.28 7.06 -34.50
CA SER A 512 -15.24 7.69 -33.56
C SER A 512 -16.56 6.92 -33.43
N ALA A 513 -17.14 6.46 -34.55
CA ALA A 513 -18.38 5.68 -34.55
C ALA A 513 -18.20 4.31 -33.89
N LEU A 514 -17.12 3.60 -34.22
CA LEU A 514 -16.77 2.31 -33.61
C LEU A 514 -16.48 2.46 -32.12
N PHE A 515 -15.83 3.56 -31.72
CA PHE A 515 -15.54 3.88 -30.33
C PHE A 515 -16.82 4.15 -29.53
N GLU A 516 -17.73 4.96 -30.08
CA GLU A 516 -19.05 5.21 -29.49
C GLU A 516 -19.81 3.89 -29.30
N LEU A 517 -19.87 3.06 -30.33
CA LEU A 517 -20.51 1.74 -30.30
C LEU A 517 -19.88 0.82 -29.23
N ALA A 518 -18.56 0.70 -29.21
CA ALA A 518 -17.83 -0.10 -28.24
C ALA A 518 -18.07 0.36 -26.80
N SER A 519 -18.18 1.67 -26.57
CA SER A 519 -18.48 2.25 -25.25
C SER A 519 -19.88 1.91 -24.72
N GLY A 520 -20.78 1.50 -25.62
CA GLY A 520 -22.12 0.98 -25.30
C GLY A 520 -22.14 -0.50 -24.90
N THR A 521 -21.00 -1.19 -25.00
CA THR A 521 -20.83 -2.61 -24.68
C THR A 521 -19.80 -2.81 -23.56
N GLN A 522 -19.48 -4.05 -23.20
CA GLN A 522 -18.41 -4.37 -22.24
C GLN A 522 -17.02 -4.33 -22.89
N VAL A 523 -16.92 -4.39 -24.22
CA VAL A 523 -15.66 -4.58 -24.96
C VAL A 523 -14.64 -3.49 -24.66
N LEU A 524 -15.07 -2.22 -24.60
CA LEU A 524 -14.14 -1.11 -24.35
C LEU A 524 -13.46 -1.21 -22.98
N ASP A 525 -14.23 -1.51 -21.93
CA ASP A 525 -13.70 -1.66 -20.56
C ASP A 525 -12.84 -2.94 -20.43
N ILE A 526 -13.10 -3.99 -21.24
CA ILE A 526 -12.28 -5.21 -21.33
C ILE A 526 -10.95 -4.94 -22.00
N LEU A 527 -10.95 -4.33 -23.19
CA LEU A 527 -9.72 -3.99 -23.90
C LEU A 527 -8.85 -3.08 -23.04
N THR A 528 -9.45 -2.05 -22.43
CA THR A 528 -8.72 -1.15 -21.54
C THR A 528 -8.16 -1.88 -20.31
N GLY A 529 -8.93 -2.79 -19.71
CA GLY A 529 -8.48 -3.62 -18.61
C GLY A 529 -7.30 -4.51 -19.00
N LEU A 530 -7.38 -5.18 -20.14
CA LEU A 530 -6.31 -6.03 -20.69
C LEU A 530 -5.02 -5.23 -20.92
N LEU A 531 -5.11 -4.04 -21.52
CA LEU A 531 -3.97 -3.16 -21.74
C LEU A 531 -3.32 -2.72 -20.43
N ALA A 532 -4.10 -2.64 -19.33
CA ALA A 532 -3.63 -2.33 -17.99
C ALA A 532 -3.21 -3.57 -17.16
N GLY A 533 -3.17 -4.77 -17.77
CA GLY A 533 -2.75 -6.00 -17.11
C GLY A 533 -3.85 -6.73 -16.31
N ALA A 534 -5.12 -6.38 -16.50
CA ALA A 534 -6.23 -7.12 -15.89
C ALA A 534 -6.39 -8.52 -16.51
N PRO A 535 -6.86 -9.54 -15.75
CA PRO A 535 -7.04 -10.90 -16.26
C PRO A 535 -7.98 -10.95 -17.47
N ALA A 536 -7.59 -11.73 -18.48
CA ALA A 536 -8.45 -12.01 -19.63
C ALA A 536 -9.81 -12.56 -19.17
N THR A 537 -10.89 -12.18 -19.86
CA THR A 537 -12.31 -12.54 -19.60
C THR A 537 -13.03 -11.80 -18.46
N LYS A 538 -12.36 -10.89 -17.74
CA LYS A 538 -13.01 -9.99 -16.77
C LYS A 538 -13.04 -8.57 -17.29
N PHE A 539 -14.12 -7.85 -17.00
CA PHE A 539 -14.20 -6.41 -17.26
C PHE A 539 -14.26 -5.65 -15.95
N ALA A 540 -13.59 -4.49 -15.94
CA ALA A 540 -13.58 -3.58 -14.81
C ALA A 540 -14.44 -2.36 -15.14
N PRO A 541 -15.67 -2.24 -14.59
CA PRO A 541 -16.51 -1.08 -14.83
C PRO A 541 -15.78 0.23 -14.51
N ASN A 542 -15.75 1.16 -15.47
CA ASN A 542 -15.09 2.48 -15.38
C ASN A 542 -13.58 2.48 -15.62
N MET A 543 -12.97 1.35 -15.98
CA MET A 543 -11.54 1.32 -16.26
C MET A 543 -11.16 2.36 -17.30
N PHE A 544 -11.82 2.36 -18.46
CA PHE A 544 -11.57 3.35 -19.51
C PHE A 544 -11.84 4.77 -19.02
N ARG A 545 -12.95 4.97 -18.31
CA ARG A 545 -13.41 6.30 -17.86
C ARG A 545 -12.42 6.95 -16.91
N GLY A 546 -11.86 6.19 -15.98
CA GLY A 546 -10.88 6.72 -15.05
C GLY A 546 -9.50 6.91 -15.67
N THR A 547 -9.01 5.96 -16.47
CA THR A 547 -7.67 6.10 -17.09
C THR A 547 -7.63 7.23 -18.11
N VAL A 548 -8.66 7.38 -18.95
CA VAL A 548 -8.73 8.47 -19.94
C VAL A 548 -8.79 9.83 -19.23
N ALA A 549 -9.54 9.91 -18.13
CA ALA A 549 -9.67 11.13 -17.34
C ALA A 549 -8.37 11.46 -16.59
N ALA A 550 -7.67 10.46 -16.06
CA ALA A 550 -6.38 10.63 -15.39
C ALA A 550 -5.28 11.05 -16.38
N CYS A 551 -5.25 10.47 -17.58
CA CYS A 551 -4.36 10.90 -18.65
C CYS A 551 -4.62 12.36 -19.04
N LEU A 552 -5.89 12.71 -19.27
CA LEU A 552 -6.28 14.07 -19.61
C LEU A 552 -5.92 15.06 -18.49
N LYS A 553 -6.24 14.73 -17.23
CA LYS A 553 -5.91 15.54 -16.06
C LYS A 553 -4.41 15.79 -15.96
N THR A 554 -3.58 14.79 -16.23
CA THR A 554 -2.11 14.91 -16.17
C THR A 554 -1.57 15.83 -17.26
N LEU A 555 -2.19 15.82 -18.45
CA LEU A 555 -1.80 16.75 -19.51
C LEU A 555 -2.22 18.18 -19.20
N VAL A 556 -3.46 18.39 -18.71
CA VAL A 556 -4.01 19.75 -18.53
C VAL A 556 -3.57 20.44 -17.23
N ILE A 557 -3.35 19.67 -16.15
CA ILE A 557 -2.86 20.18 -14.86
C ILE A 557 -1.37 19.88 -14.76
N GLN A 558 -0.55 20.86 -15.12
CA GLN A 558 0.91 20.75 -15.08
C GLN A 558 1.45 21.35 -13.78
N PHE A 559 2.56 20.81 -13.26
CA PHE A 559 3.24 21.34 -12.08
C PHE A 559 4.30 22.39 -12.43
N GLU A 560 4.68 22.47 -13.69
CA GLU A 560 5.59 23.49 -14.23
C GLU A 560 4.80 24.50 -15.08
N PRO A 561 5.16 25.79 -15.06
CA PRO A 561 4.44 26.86 -15.75
C PRO A 561 4.78 26.88 -17.26
N ALA A 562 4.53 25.78 -17.97
CA ALA A 562 4.75 25.67 -19.41
C ALA A 562 3.41 25.52 -20.17
N PRO A 563 3.14 26.32 -21.21
CA PRO A 563 1.94 26.14 -22.01
C PRO A 563 2.00 24.82 -22.79
N LEU A 564 0.84 24.19 -23.04
CA LEU A 564 0.77 22.99 -23.87
C LEU A 564 1.32 23.24 -25.27
N SER A 565 2.25 22.39 -25.70
CA SER A 565 2.72 22.33 -27.08
C SER A 565 1.56 22.02 -28.04
N SER A 566 1.71 22.37 -29.33
CA SER A 566 0.72 22.06 -30.36
C SER A 566 0.36 20.57 -30.40
N PHE A 567 1.36 19.71 -30.17
CA PHE A 567 1.19 18.27 -30.11
C PHE A 567 0.38 17.82 -28.89
N GLN A 568 0.72 18.30 -27.68
CA GLN A 568 -0.04 17.94 -26.46
C GLN A 568 -1.49 18.43 -26.53
N ARG A 569 -1.73 19.60 -27.15
CA ARG A 569 -3.10 20.09 -27.41
C ARG A 569 -3.89 19.11 -28.27
N GLU A 570 -3.24 18.47 -29.25
CA GLU A 570 -3.89 17.47 -30.09
C GLU A 570 -4.27 16.21 -29.30
N ILE A 571 -3.38 15.70 -28.45
CA ILE A 571 -3.71 14.59 -27.54
C ILE A 571 -4.89 14.98 -26.63
N VAL A 572 -4.86 16.17 -26.05
CA VAL A 572 -5.92 16.68 -25.17
C VAL A 572 -7.27 16.73 -25.90
N ARG A 573 -7.31 17.18 -27.16
CA ARG A 573 -8.54 17.16 -27.98
C ARG A 573 -9.07 15.75 -28.17
N LYS A 574 -8.20 14.80 -28.51
CA LYS A 574 -8.56 13.38 -28.72
C LYS A 574 -9.12 12.73 -27.47
N LEU A 575 -8.46 12.92 -26.32
CA LEU A 575 -8.94 12.37 -25.04
C LEU A 575 -10.27 13.01 -24.61
N ALA A 576 -10.42 14.34 -24.77
CA ALA A 576 -11.66 15.03 -24.46
C ALA A 576 -12.82 14.59 -25.37
N HIS A 577 -12.56 14.42 -26.68
CA HIS A 577 -13.51 13.87 -27.64
C HIS A 577 -13.94 12.45 -27.27
N SER A 578 -12.98 11.60 -26.92
CA SER A 578 -13.25 10.23 -26.45
C SER A 578 -14.20 10.19 -25.26
N ILE A 579 -14.04 11.10 -24.29
CA ILE A 579 -14.94 11.23 -23.13
C ILE A 579 -16.36 11.66 -23.54
N ARG A 580 -16.47 12.58 -24.51
CA ARG A 580 -17.76 13.10 -24.99
C ARG A 580 -18.56 12.04 -25.76
N LEU A 581 -17.90 11.15 -26.48
CA LEU A 581 -18.52 10.05 -27.25
C LEU A 581 -19.15 8.95 -26.37
N LEU A 582 -18.70 8.77 -25.12
CA LEU A 582 -19.12 7.63 -24.30
C LEU A 582 -20.65 7.56 -24.10
N MET A 583 -21.24 6.39 -24.37
CA MET A 583 -22.66 6.12 -24.16
C MET A 583 -23.03 6.05 -22.66
N GLY A 584 -24.32 6.29 -22.37
CA GLY A 584 -24.94 6.15 -21.05
C GLY A 584 -25.28 7.46 -20.35
N LEU A 585 -25.82 7.34 -19.14
CA LEU A 585 -26.30 8.47 -18.33
C LEU A 585 -25.29 9.61 -18.27
N ARG A 586 -25.76 10.81 -18.57
CA ARG A 586 -25.00 12.06 -18.44
C ARG A 586 -25.34 12.71 -17.09
N PRO A 587 -24.35 13.25 -16.37
CA PRO A 587 -24.61 13.92 -15.11
C PRO A 587 -25.51 15.15 -15.36
N LYS A 588 -26.51 15.36 -14.50
CA LYS A 588 -27.34 16.58 -14.51
C LYS A 588 -26.60 17.76 -13.88
N GLU A 589 -25.78 17.47 -12.88
CA GLU A 589 -24.96 18.41 -12.12
C GLU A 589 -23.62 17.74 -11.74
N MET A 590 -22.58 18.53 -11.52
CA MET A 590 -21.31 18.05 -10.96
C MET A 590 -21.31 18.35 -9.47
N LYS A 591 -21.51 17.31 -8.67
CA LYS A 591 -21.36 17.40 -7.22
C LYS A 591 -19.88 17.47 -6.87
N VAL A 592 -19.51 18.50 -6.12
CA VAL A 592 -18.11 18.74 -5.73
C VAL A 592 -17.95 18.46 -4.25
N GLU A 593 -17.26 17.36 -3.94
CA GLU A 593 -16.95 16.93 -2.57
C GLU A 593 -15.43 16.91 -2.36
N PRO A 594 -14.93 17.08 -1.13
CA PRO A 594 -13.49 17.14 -0.87
C PRO A 594 -12.76 15.84 -1.24
N GLU A 595 -13.45 14.71 -1.18
CA GLU A 595 -12.92 13.39 -1.56
C GLU A 595 -13.06 13.10 -3.06
N SER A 596 -13.76 13.95 -3.81
CA SER A 596 -13.91 13.75 -5.25
C SER A 596 -12.56 13.92 -5.95
N ASN A 597 -12.19 12.89 -6.71
CA ASN A 597 -11.00 12.91 -7.55
C ASN A 597 -11.16 13.96 -8.66
N VAL A 598 -10.13 14.80 -8.87
CA VAL A 598 -10.13 15.87 -9.87
C VAL A 598 -10.31 15.32 -11.30
N SER A 599 -9.76 14.14 -11.61
CA SER A 599 -9.99 13.46 -12.89
C SER A 599 -11.47 13.12 -13.10
N LYS A 600 -12.15 12.65 -12.05
CA LYS A 600 -13.59 12.32 -12.09
C LYS A 600 -14.44 13.58 -12.28
N LEU A 601 -14.10 14.67 -11.60
CA LEU A 601 -14.77 15.96 -11.78
C LEU A 601 -14.59 16.49 -13.21
N LEU A 602 -13.38 16.38 -13.78
CA LEU A 602 -13.12 16.77 -15.17
C LEU A 602 -13.95 15.95 -16.15
N PHE A 603 -14.04 14.64 -15.93
CA PHE A 603 -14.88 13.76 -16.73
C PHE A 603 -16.36 14.15 -16.66
N GLN A 604 -16.88 14.46 -15.47
CA GLN A 604 -18.25 14.93 -15.30
C GLN A 604 -18.46 16.27 -16.01
N LEU A 605 -17.53 17.22 -15.85
CA LEU A 605 -17.55 18.53 -16.50
C LEU A 605 -17.64 18.41 -18.03
N LEU A 606 -16.84 17.55 -18.64
CA LEU A 606 -16.87 17.34 -20.10
C LEU A 606 -18.16 16.65 -20.59
N ARG A 607 -18.88 15.95 -19.70
CA ARG A 607 -20.16 15.30 -20.00
C ARG A 607 -21.38 16.09 -19.54
N LEU A 608 -21.21 17.26 -18.92
CA LEU A 608 -22.29 18.06 -18.32
C LEU A 608 -23.22 18.74 -19.33
N ARG A 609 -22.94 18.70 -20.64
CA ARG A 609 -23.87 19.01 -21.74
C ARG A 609 -23.19 18.75 -23.09
N SER A 610 -23.75 17.85 -23.89
CA SER A 610 -23.78 18.00 -25.35
C SER A 610 -25.24 17.92 -25.77
N ASN A 611 -25.90 19.07 -25.84
CA ASN A 611 -27.28 19.16 -26.29
C ASN A 611 -27.38 19.21 -27.82
N ASP A 612 -26.47 18.54 -28.54
CA ASP A 612 -26.51 18.44 -29.99
C ASP A 612 -26.61 16.98 -30.39
N GLY A 613 -27.76 16.63 -30.95
CA GLY A 613 -28.06 15.30 -31.46
C GLY A 613 -29.54 15.07 -31.81
N SER A 614 -30.48 15.83 -31.24
CA SER A 614 -31.86 15.87 -31.73
C SER A 614 -32.13 17.24 -32.33
N ALA A 615 -32.23 17.30 -33.66
CA ALA A 615 -32.44 18.50 -34.47
C ALA A 615 -33.79 19.23 -34.25
N ASP A 616 -34.57 18.89 -33.21
CA ASP A 616 -35.96 19.33 -33.07
C ASP A 616 -36.23 20.34 -31.94
N ASN A 617 -35.22 20.93 -31.28
CA ASN A 617 -35.45 22.01 -30.32
C ASN A 617 -34.41 23.14 -30.48
N VAL A 618 -34.58 23.93 -31.53
CA VAL A 618 -33.71 25.06 -31.92
C VAL A 618 -33.88 26.31 -31.05
N ASP A 619 -34.84 26.40 -30.11
CA ASP A 619 -35.18 27.69 -29.48
C ASP A 619 -34.79 27.88 -28.00
N SER A 620 -33.71 27.25 -27.51
CA SER A 620 -33.19 27.57 -26.16
C SER A 620 -31.67 27.44 -25.97
N SER A 621 -30.89 27.92 -26.93
CA SER A 621 -29.47 28.25 -26.76
C SER A 621 -29.28 29.53 -25.90
N SER A 622 -29.96 29.60 -24.75
CA SER A 622 -29.99 30.78 -23.88
C SER A 622 -28.65 30.97 -23.14
N ALA A 623 -28.25 32.22 -22.96
CA ALA A 623 -27.06 32.63 -22.20
C ALA A 623 -26.94 31.98 -20.80
N GLU A 624 -28.06 31.53 -20.22
CA GLU A 624 -28.12 30.77 -18.97
C GLU A 624 -27.35 29.44 -19.02
N SER A 625 -27.34 28.76 -20.17
CA SER A 625 -26.59 27.51 -20.35
C SER A 625 -25.07 27.71 -20.26
N THR A 626 -24.58 28.80 -20.85
CA THR A 626 -23.17 29.17 -20.85
C THR A 626 -22.75 29.70 -19.48
N ALA A 627 -23.61 30.49 -18.81
CA ALA A 627 -23.38 30.96 -17.45
C ALA A 627 -23.32 29.80 -16.44
N SER A 628 -24.20 28.80 -16.57
CA SER A 628 -24.18 27.58 -15.75
C SER A 628 -22.88 26.80 -15.95
N LEU A 629 -22.44 26.57 -17.19
CA LEU A 629 -21.18 25.88 -17.48
C LEU A 629 -19.96 26.63 -16.95
N ARG A 630 -19.93 27.98 -17.05
CA ARG A 630 -18.87 28.81 -16.46
C ARG A 630 -18.83 28.67 -14.94
N SER A 631 -19.99 28.70 -14.26
CA SER A 631 -20.08 28.50 -12.81
C SER A 631 -19.55 27.12 -12.38
N THR A 632 -19.94 26.06 -13.09
CA THR A 632 -19.43 24.72 -12.80
C THR A 632 -17.94 24.58 -13.11
N THR A 633 -17.46 25.23 -14.17
CA THR A 633 -16.02 25.28 -14.49
C THR A 633 -15.23 26.00 -13.40
N ARG A 634 -15.75 27.11 -12.85
CA ARG A 634 -15.18 27.77 -11.67
C ARG A 634 -15.09 26.81 -10.49
N ALA A 635 -16.16 26.08 -10.18
CA ALA A 635 -16.17 25.12 -9.08
C ALA A 635 -15.10 24.02 -9.26
N TYR A 636 -14.87 23.57 -10.50
CA TYR A 636 -13.78 22.66 -10.83
C TYR A 636 -12.39 23.29 -10.66
N LEU A 637 -12.17 24.50 -11.20
CA LEU A 637 -10.89 25.21 -11.09
C LEU A 637 -10.51 25.50 -9.63
N GLU A 638 -11.50 25.79 -8.80
CA GLU A 638 -11.31 25.90 -7.36
C GLU A 638 -10.78 24.60 -6.73
N GLU A 639 -11.25 23.43 -7.16
CA GLU A 639 -10.72 22.14 -6.69
C GLU A 639 -9.33 21.83 -7.24
N VAL A 640 -9.05 22.25 -8.48
CA VAL A 640 -7.71 22.17 -9.08
C VAL A 640 -6.72 22.98 -8.23
N LEU A 641 -7.04 24.23 -7.92
CA LEU A 641 -6.19 25.09 -7.09
C LEU A 641 -5.97 24.48 -5.70
N ALA A 642 -7.04 24.02 -5.05
CA ALA A 642 -6.93 23.39 -3.73
C ALA A 642 -6.10 22.09 -3.78
N SER A 643 -6.16 21.32 -4.87
CA SER A 643 -5.31 20.16 -5.09
C SER A 643 -3.84 20.54 -5.31
N LEU A 644 -3.54 21.65 -6.01
CA LEU A 644 -2.17 22.15 -6.20
C LEU A 644 -1.57 22.64 -4.88
N VAL A 645 -2.34 23.39 -4.07
CA VAL A 645 -1.94 23.83 -2.73
C VAL A 645 -1.62 22.63 -1.84
N GLN A 646 -2.53 21.64 -1.79
CA GLN A 646 -2.34 20.44 -1.00
C GLN A 646 -1.11 19.64 -1.49
N GLY A 647 -0.91 19.52 -2.80
CA GLY A 647 0.27 18.88 -3.38
C GLY A 647 1.57 19.59 -2.99
N MET A 648 1.59 20.92 -3.00
CA MET A 648 2.74 21.70 -2.57
C MET A 648 3.03 21.49 -1.07
N LEU A 649 1.99 21.47 -0.23
CA LEU A 649 2.13 21.19 1.20
C LEU A 649 2.66 19.77 1.47
N THR A 650 2.20 18.76 0.72
CA THR A 650 2.60 17.36 0.93
C THR A 650 4.00 17.06 0.40
N TYR A 651 4.35 17.51 -0.81
CA TYR A 651 5.59 17.11 -1.49
C TYR A 651 6.69 18.17 -1.45
N ARG A 652 6.35 19.44 -1.21
CA ARG A 652 7.30 20.58 -1.16
C ARG A 652 7.03 21.47 0.05
N GLU A 653 6.86 20.84 1.22
CA GLU A 653 6.44 21.51 2.46
C GLU A 653 7.29 22.74 2.80
N SER A 654 8.62 22.67 2.63
CA SER A 654 9.53 23.78 2.90
C SER A 654 9.24 25.01 2.03
N HIS A 655 8.96 24.80 0.74
CA HIS A 655 8.62 25.88 -0.20
C HIS A 655 7.24 26.46 0.10
N TYR A 656 6.27 25.61 0.45
CA TYR A 656 4.94 26.04 0.89
C TYR A 656 5.04 26.93 2.14
N LEU A 657 5.76 26.48 3.18
CA LEU A 657 5.92 27.25 4.41
C LEU A 657 6.73 28.54 4.19
N ALA A 658 7.67 28.56 3.24
CA ALA A 658 8.38 29.78 2.83
C ALA A 658 7.47 30.78 2.11
N LEU A 659 6.57 30.31 1.24
CA LEU A 659 5.55 31.14 0.61
C LEU A 659 4.62 31.74 1.67
N VAL A 660 4.14 30.92 2.62
CA VAL A 660 3.29 31.42 3.72
C VAL A 660 4.01 32.45 4.56
N GLU A 661 5.27 32.21 4.96
CA GLU A 661 6.05 33.18 5.73
C GLU A 661 6.22 34.52 4.98
N SER A 662 6.52 34.45 3.68
CA SER A 662 6.67 35.64 2.83
C SER A 662 5.36 36.40 2.67
N MET A 663 4.26 35.65 2.54
CA MET A 663 2.89 36.18 2.39
C MET A 663 2.44 36.93 3.64
N VAL A 664 2.73 36.38 4.83
CA VAL A 664 2.34 36.99 6.12
C VAL A 664 3.37 38.00 6.65
N GLY A 665 4.51 38.14 5.97
CA GLY A 665 5.55 39.12 6.29
C GLY A 665 6.21 38.91 7.65
N TYR A 666 6.51 37.66 8.02
CA TYR A 666 7.19 37.38 9.28
C TYR A 666 8.69 37.77 9.21
N GLU A 667 9.07 38.82 9.93
CA GLU A 667 10.42 39.43 9.87
C GLU A 667 11.25 39.23 11.15
N HIS A 668 10.74 38.48 12.15
CA HIS A 668 11.47 38.27 13.41
C HIS A 668 12.60 37.25 13.23
N VAL A 669 13.79 37.62 13.69
CA VAL A 669 15.00 36.78 13.62
C VAL A 669 14.84 35.56 14.54
N SER A 670 15.19 34.37 14.05
CA SER A 670 15.22 33.12 14.83
C SER A 670 16.36 33.06 15.86
N GLU A 671 16.72 34.20 16.45
CA GLU A 671 17.73 34.34 17.48
C GLU A 671 17.12 35.13 18.63
N VAL A 672 17.16 34.54 19.82
CA VAL A 672 16.66 35.16 21.05
C VAL A 672 17.87 35.38 21.95
N GLU A 673 18.24 36.64 22.13
CA GLU A 673 19.34 37.06 23.00
C GLU A 673 18.99 36.80 24.48
N ASP A 674 17.76 37.15 24.89
CA ASP A 674 17.24 36.87 26.23
C ASP A 674 16.11 35.83 26.19
N ILE A 675 16.43 34.61 26.67
CA ILE A 675 15.53 33.45 26.72
C ILE A 675 14.23 33.73 27.51
N SER A 676 14.23 34.75 28.38
CA SER A 676 13.10 35.14 29.22
C SER A 676 12.08 36.04 28.53
N GLU A 677 12.42 36.66 27.39
CA GLU A 677 11.49 37.50 26.64
C GLU A 677 10.44 36.68 25.88
N THR A 678 9.25 37.25 25.71
CA THR A 678 8.18 36.67 24.91
C THR A 678 8.51 36.79 23.43
N HIS A 679 8.56 35.66 22.74
CA HIS A 679 8.83 35.63 21.31
C HIS A 679 7.54 35.85 20.50
N ALA A 680 7.64 36.40 19.29
CA ALA A 680 6.49 36.59 18.40
C ALA A 680 5.64 35.32 18.20
N LEU A 681 6.28 34.16 18.12
CA LEU A 681 5.61 32.86 17.95
C LEU A 681 4.87 32.36 19.22
N ASP A 682 5.05 33.02 20.37
CA ASP A 682 4.31 32.74 21.61
C ASP A 682 2.87 33.32 21.54
N GLN A 683 2.59 34.26 20.63
CA GLN A 683 1.26 34.87 20.45
C GLN A 683 0.23 33.90 19.86
N ARG A 684 -1.06 34.10 20.12
CA ARG A 684 -2.12 33.21 19.59
C ARG A 684 -2.38 33.41 18.09
N VAL A 685 -2.16 34.63 17.61
CA VAL A 685 -2.63 35.15 16.33
C VAL A 685 -1.50 36.00 15.72
N TRP A 686 -1.33 35.98 14.39
CA TRP A 686 -0.41 36.87 13.67
C TRP A 686 -1.21 37.77 12.75
N GLU A 687 -1.25 39.07 13.04
CA GLU A 687 -1.88 40.06 12.17
C GLU A 687 -0.91 40.39 11.02
N PHE A 688 -1.40 40.33 9.78
CA PHE A 688 -0.60 40.58 8.58
C PHE A 688 -1.32 41.45 7.56
N ASP A 689 -0.56 42.10 6.68
CA ASP A 689 -1.09 42.95 5.61
C ASP A 689 -1.72 42.09 4.49
N VAL A 690 -3.03 42.27 4.29
CA VAL A 690 -3.84 41.55 3.29
C VAL A 690 -3.43 41.87 1.85
N ASP A 691 -3.07 43.12 1.56
CA ASP A 691 -2.68 43.55 0.21
C ASP A 691 -1.30 43.02 -0.14
N ARG A 692 -0.37 43.06 0.82
CA ARG A 692 0.94 42.37 0.70
C ARG A 692 0.73 40.89 0.47
N ALA A 693 -0.12 40.23 1.26
CA ALA A 693 -0.39 38.81 1.13
C ALA A 693 -0.94 38.44 -0.26
N ALA A 694 -1.93 39.18 -0.78
CA ALA A 694 -2.49 38.96 -2.11
C ALA A 694 -1.45 39.20 -3.23
N THR A 695 -0.59 40.21 -3.08
CA THR A 695 0.48 40.51 -4.05
C THR A 695 1.52 39.39 -4.09
N VAL A 696 2.01 38.96 -2.92
CA VAL A 696 2.98 37.86 -2.82
C VAL A 696 2.38 36.57 -3.37
N ALA A 697 1.15 36.23 -2.97
CA ALA A 697 0.47 35.03 -3.44
C ALA A 697 0.28 35.03 -4.97
N SER A 698 -0.21 36.13 -5.56
CA SER A 698 -0.45 36.22 -7.00
C SER A 698 0.83 36.27 -7.85
N SER A 699 1.95 36.71 -7.27
CA SER A 699 3.27 36.68 -7.93
C SER A 699 4.01 35.34 -7.81
N SER A 700 3.49 34.40 -7.03
CA SER A 700 4.14 33.12 -6.75
C SER A 700 4.17 32.18 -7.94
N GLU A 701 5.11 31.23 -7.95
CA GLU A 701 5.16 30.13 -8.93
C GLU A 701 3.86 29.31 -8.94
N LEU A 702 3.25 29.09 -7.76
CA LEU A 702 1.97 28.41 -7.63
C LEU A 702 0.86 29.11 -8.43
N ALA A 703 0.79 30.44 -8.39
CA ALA A 703 -0.21 31.21 -9.14
C ALA A 703 0.01 31.10 -10.65
N GLN A 704 1.26 31.13 -11.11
CA GLN A 704 1.61 30.97 -12.53
C GLN A 704 1.24 29.56 -13.03
N THR A 705 1.61 28.52 -12.28
CA THR A 705 1.27 27.13 -12.57
C THR A 705 -0.24 26.89 -12.60
N PHE A 706 -0.98 27.49 -11.66
CA PHE A 706 -2.43 27.43 -11.65
C PHE A 706 -3.05 28.13 -12.87
N GLN A 707 -2.57 29.32 -13.24
CA GLN A 707 -3.07 30.06 -14.39
C GLN A 707 -2.92 29.27 -15.69
N VAL A 708 -1.73 28.71 -15.93
CA VAL A 708 -1.49 27.85 -17.11
C VAL A 708 -2.40 26.62 -17.10
N SER A 709 -2.55 25.97 -15.95
CA SER A 709 -3.45 24.81 -15.82
C SER A 709 -4.91 25.19 -16.07
N ALA A 710 -5.34 26.37 -15.61
CA ALA A 710 -6.69 26.88 -15.84
C ALA A 710 -6.94 27.15 -17.32
N ASP A 711 -5.99 27.81 -18.02
CA ASP A 711 -6.11 28.07 -19.45
C ASP A 711 -6.22 26.77 -20.27
N ASN A 712 -5.45 25.74 -19.89
CA ASN A 712 -5.54 24.41 -20.51
C ASN A 712 -6.91 23.75 -20.28
N VAL A 713 -7.46 23.87 -19.07
CA VAL A 713 -8.81 23.37 -18.75
C VAL A 713 -9.87 24.12 -19.55
N LEU A 714 -9.79 25.45 -19.63
CA LEU A 714 -10.72 26.27 -20.40
C LEU A 714 -10.67 25.92 -21.89
N PHE A 715 -9.47 25.71 -22.44
CA PHE A 715 -9.29 25.19 -23.80
C PHE A 715 -9.96 23.82 -23.97
N THR A 716 -9.82 22.91 -23.01
CA THR A 716 -10.38 21.56 -23.10
C THR A 716 -11.91 21.57 -23.04
N VAL A 717 -12.48 22.40 -22.17
CA VAL A 717 -13.93 22.50 -21.94
C VAL A 717 -14.62 23.26 -23.09
N PHE A 718 -14.08 24.40 -23.50
CA PHE A 718 -14.72 25.32 -24.45
C PHE A 718 -14.17 25.25 -25.88
N GLY A 719 -12.96 24.74 -26.09
CA GLY A 719 -12.25 24.78 -27.39
C GLY A 719 -12.71 23.77 -28.45
N GLY A 720 -13.83 23.08 -28.22
CA GLY A 720 -14.47 22.20 -29.22
C GLY A 720 -15.50 22.91 -30.11
N HIS A 721 -15.78 24.20 -29.87
CA HIS A 721 -16.72 24.99 -30.66
C HIS A 721 -15.93 26.00 -31.50
N ASP A 722 -15.79 25.77 -32.80
CA ASP A 722 -15.04 26.62 -33.75
C ASP A 722 -15.56 28.07 -33.89
N THR A 723 -16.57 28.47 -33.10
CA THR A 723 -17.32 29.72 -33.27
C THR A 723 -17.32 30.64 -32.04
N LEU A 724 -16.74 30.25 -30.90
CA LEU A 724 -16.72 31.08 -29.68
C LEU A 724 -15.29 31.39 -29.22
N ALA A 725 -15.03 32.66 -28.92
CA ALA A 725 -13.80 33.08 -28.26
C ALA A 725 -13.65 32.33 -26.93
N LEU A 726 -12.48 31.72 -26.71
CA LEU A 726 -12.17 31.00 -25.47
C LEU A 726 -12.23 31.97 -24.28
N PRO A 727 -13.02 31.68 -23.23
CA PRO A 727 -13.03 32.50 -22.03
C PRO A 727 -11.68 32.42 -21.31
N THR A 728 -11.27 33.51 -20.68
CA THR A 728 -10.08 33.57 -19.83
C THR A 728 -10.40 33.16 -18.39
N LEU A 729 -9.37 32.91 -17.57
CA LEU A 729 -9.55 32.66 -16.14
C LEU A 729 -10.27 33.83 -15.44
N ASP A 730 -9.95 35.08 -15.81
CA ASP A 730 -10.58 36.26 -15.23
C ASP A 730 -12.07 36.39 -15.65
N ASP A 731 -12.46 35.86 -16.82
CA ASP A 731 -13.88 35.82 -17.24
C ASP A 731 -14.71 34.80 -16.44
N VAL A 732 -14.07 33.72 -15.97
CA VAL A 732 -14.73 32.61 -15.25
C VAL A 732 -14.66 32.80 -13.73
N TRP A 733 -13.58 33.40 -13.22
CA TRP A 733 -13.36 33.63 -11.80
C TRP A 733 -12.63 34.96 -11.53
N PRO A 734 -13.31 36.13 -11.62
CA PRO A 734 -12.67 37.45 -11.51
C PRO A 734 -11.90 37.70 -10.20
N SER A 735 -12.36 37.10 -9.10
CA SER A 735 -11.81 37.29 -7.75
C SER A 735 -10.69 36.31 -7.37
N TRP A 736 -10.22 35.46 -8.30
CA TRP A 736 -9.30 34.36 -7.97
C TRP A 736 -8.00 34.82 -7.30
N ARG A 737 -7.45 35.97 -7.70
CA ARG A 737 -6.20 36.53 -7.13
C ARG A 737 -6.36 36.92 -5.66
N GLN A 738 -7.52 37.46 -5.30
CA GLN A 738 -7.83 37.88 -3.92
C GLN A 738 -8.16 36.66 -3.04
N GLU A 739 -8.82 35.65 -3.61
CA GLU A 739 -9.16 34.41 -2.91
C GLU A 739 -7.95 33.46 -2.75
N LEU A 740 -6.89 33.63 -3.55
CA LEU A 740 -5.71 32.76 -3.54
C LEU A 740 -5.06 32.66 -2.15
N SER A 741 -4.85 33.77 -1.45
CA SER A 741 -4.24 33.77 -0.12
C SER A 741 -5.07 32.99 0.91
N LYS A 742 -6.41 33.08 0.83
CA LYS A 742 -7.31 32.30 1.67
C LYS A 742 -7.14 30.80 1.41
N LEU A 743 -7.11 30.41 0.14
CA LEU A 743 -6.97 29.02 -0.28
C LEU A 743 -5.60 28.43 0.10
N ILE A 744 -4.53 29.24 0.01
CA ILE A 744 -3.20 28.86 0.50
C ILE A 744 -3.26 28.58 2.00
N LEU A 745 -3.80 29.49 2.83
CA LEU A 745 -3.84 29.32 4.29
C LEU A 745 -4.68 28.13 4.75
N LEU A 746 -5.76 27.78 4.04
CA LEU A 746 -6.57 26.61 4.35
C LEU A 746 -5.77 25.31 4.18
N GLY A 747 -4.83 25.26 3.22
CA GLY A 747 -3.85 24.19 3.01
C GLY A 747 -4.42 22.85 2.52
N LYS A 748 -5.50 22.35 3.13
CA LYS A 748 -6.17 21.08 2.81
C LYS A 748 -7.47 21.32 2.06
N ARG A 749 -7.78 20.49 1.06
CA ARG A 749 -9.08 20.52 0.34
C ARG A 749 -10.29 20.40 1.26
N THR A 750 -10.21 19.52 2.27
CA THR A 750 -11.29 19.28 3.24
C THR A 750 -11.63 20.49 4.12
N ALA A 751 -10.70 21.42 4.33
CA ALA A 751 -10.92 22.59 5.19
C ALA A 751 -12.00 23.55 4.64
N ARG A 752 -12.30 23.44 3.34
CA ARG A 752 -13.31 24.22 2.61
C ARG A 752 -14.75 23.73 2.81
N TYR A 753 -14.92 22.60 3.47
CA TYR A 753 -16.20 21.92 3.60
C TYR A 753 -16.57 21.72 5.06
N ALA A 754 -17.88 21.65 5.32
CA ALA A 754 -18.47 21.25 6.58
C ALA A 754 -19.20 19.91 6.39
N MET A 755 -19.12 19.02 7.38
CA MET A 755 -19.95 17.82 7.41
C MET A 755 -21.30 18.16 8.03
N VAL A 756 -22.37 17.99 7.27
CA VAL A 756 -23.75 18.19 7.73
C VAL A 756 -24.44 16.82 7.83
N THR A 757 -25.13 16.57 8.95
CA THR A 757 -25.97 15.37 9.11
C THR A 757 -27.26 15.56 8.33
N VAL A 758 -27.56 14.64 7.40
CA VAL A 758 -28.82 14.68 6.65
C VAL A 758 -29.96 14.24 7.57
N ASP A 759 -30.97 15.10 7.74
CA ASP A 759 -32.16 14.78 8.53
C ASP A 759 -32.93 13.59 7.91
N LYS A 760 -33.32 12.65 8.78
CA LYS A 760 -33.84 11.32 8.41
C LYS A 760 -35.19 11.34 7.65
N ASP A 761 -35.90 12.46 7.62
CA ASP A 761 -37.26 12.52 7.09
C ASP A 761 -37.33 12.49 5.54
N ALA A 762 -36.21 12.66 4.84
CA ALA A 762 -36.16 12.55 3.37
C ALA A 762 -35.71 11.15 2.86
N ALA A 763 -35.19 10.27 3.71
CA ALA A 763 -34.50 9.04 3.31
C ALA A 763 -35.28 7.74 3.57
N VAL A 764 -36.63 7.80 3.63
CA VAL A 764 -37.48 6.64 3.97
C VAL A 764 -37.65 5.62 2.81
N SER A 765 -37.00 5.81 1.65
CA SER A 765 -37.23 4.92 0.49
C SER A 765 -36.24 3.77 0.29
N SER A 766 -35.13 3.66 1.05
CA SER A 766 -34.21 2.54 0.86
C SER A 766 -33.61 2.03 2.17
N ALA A 767 -34.43 1.36 2.97
CA ALA A 767 -33.97 0.63 4.14
C ALA A 767 -33.42 -0.75 3.74
N THR A 768 -32.10 -0.92 3.79
CA THR A 768 -31.48 -2.18 4.19
C THR A 768 -30.50 -1.89 5.32
N ALA A 769 -30.58 -2.73 6.36
CA ALA A 769 -30.08 -2.47 7.70
C ALA A 769 -28.56 -2.36 7.78
N GLY A 770 -28.06 -1.40 8.58
CA GLY A 770 -26.65 -1.33 9.02
C GLY A 770 -25.89 -0.05 8.67
N VAL A 771 -26.53 0.96 8.07
CA VAL A 771 -25.83 2.15 7.55
C VAL A 771 -25.81 3.27 8.60
N THR A 772 -24.60 3.68 8.99
CA THR A 772 -24.30 4.94 9.69
C THR A 772 -25.07 6.09 9.02
N THR A 773 -25.64 7.02 9.80
CA THR A 773 -26.31 8.21 9.24
C THR A 773 -25.45 8.84 8.15
N PRO A 774 -25.94 9.01 6.90
CA PRO A 774 -25.14 9.58 5.83
C PRO A 774 -24.84 11.05 6.18
N PHE A 775 -23.55 11.37 6.25
CA PHE A 775 -23.07 12.74 6.32
C PHE A 775 -22.88 13.25 4.89
N GLU A 776 -23.27 14.49 4.63
CA GLU A 776 -23.03 15.16 3.35
C GLU A 776 -22.00 16.27 3.55
N TRP A 777 -21.01 16.33 2.65
CA TRP A 777 -20.05 17.42 2.61
C TRP A 777 -20.67 18.61 1.90
N VAL A 778 -20.91 19.68 2.64
CA VAL A 778 -21.41 20.95 2.09
C VAL A 778 -20.27 21.96 2.08
N ARG A 779 -20.16 22.76 1.02
CA ARG A 779 -19.17 23.85 0.98
C ARG A 779 -19.46 24.82 2.12
N ASP A 780 -18.42 25.16 2.87
CA ASP A 780 -18.53 26.08 4.00
C ASP A 780 -18.53 27.53 3.48
N GLU A 781 -19.72 28.02 3.13
CA GLU A 781 -19.91 29.38 2.61
C GLU A 781 -19.47 30.44 3.63
N GLN A 782 -19.62 30.15 4.94
CA GLN A 782 -19.20 31.07 5.99
C GLN A 782 -17.68 31.31 5.96
N LYS A 783 -16.86 30.26 5.84
CA LYS A 783 -15.39 30.41 5.71
C LYS A 783 -14.97 31.10 4.42
N ARG A 784 -15.75 30.93 3.35
CA ARG A 784 -15.51 31.57 2.05
C ARG A 784 -15.73 33.08 2.12
N ASP A 785 -16.84 33.47 2.77
CA ASP A 785 -17.28 34.85 2.89
C ASP A 785 -16.48 35.62 3.96
N GLU A 786 -15.84 34.92 4.90
CA GLU A 786 -14.89 35.53 5.83
C GLU A 786 -13.74 36.25 5.12
N THR A 787 -13.48 37.50 5.52
CA THR A 787 -12.36 38.30 5.01
C THR A 787 -11.02 37.73 5.45
N LEU A 788 -9.95 37.91 4.66
CA LEU A 788 -8.60 37.42 5.02
C LEU A 788 -8.08 37.99 6.36
N ASN A 789 -8.60 39.14 6.79
CA ASN A 789 -8.28 39.79 8.06
C ASN A 789 -9.03 39.20 9.28
N SER A 790 -9.70 38.05 9.14
CA SER A 790 -10.40 37.42 10.26
C SER A 790 -9.42 36.75 11.23
N GLU A 791 -9.82 36.65 12.51
CA GLU A 791 -9.05 35.93 13.54
C GLU A 791 -8.76 34.48 13.11
N PHE A 792 -9.67 33.85 12.37
CA PHE A 792 -9.52 32.51 11.83
C PHE A 792 -8.30 32.39 10.92
N TYR A 793 -8.17 33.26 9.90
CA TYR A 793 -7.03 33.22 8.97
C TYR A 793 -5.72 33.63 9.64
N HIS A 794 -5.75 34.58 10.58
CA HIS A 794 -4.57 34.94 11.36
C HIS A 794 -4.10 33.80 12.29
N ALA A 795 -5.02 33.03 12.86
CA ALA A 795 -4.69 31.84 13.66
C ALA A 795 -4.13 30.70 12.80
N LEU A 796 -4.67 30.49 11.59
CA LEU A 796 -4.13 29.53 10.62
C LEU A 796 -2.70 29.89 10.21
N ALA A 797 -2.46 31.16 9.86
CA ALA A 797 -1.13 31.68 9.56
C ALA A 797 -0.14 31.41 10.71
N MET A 798 -0.53 31.70 11.95
CA MET A 798 0.30 31.42 13.13
C MET A 798 0.59 29.92 13.30
N GLY A 799 -0.39 29.05 13.07
CA GLY A 799 -0.21 27.60 13.08
C GLY A 799 0.85 27.13 12.08
N LEU A 800 0.82 27.67 10.86
CA LEU A 800 1.79 27.35 9.80
C LEU A 800 3.18 27.94 10.09
N LEU A 801 3.27 29.16 10.61
CA LEU A 801 4.55 29.76 11.04
C LEU A 801 5.22 28.95 12.14
N ARG A 802 4.45 28.48 13.13
CA ARG A 802 4.97 27.60 14.19
C ARG A 802 5.45 26.26 13.65
N LYS A 803 4.78 25.72 12.64
CA LYS A 803 5.22 24.50 11.96
C LYS A 803 6.58 24.71 11.29
N LYS A 804 6.75 25.84 10.59
CA LYS A 804 8.04 26.21 9.96
C LYS A 804 9.17 26.33 10.97
N HIS A 805 8.90 26.97 12.10
CA HIS A 805 9.89 27.26 13.14
C HIS A 805 9.89 26.26 14.29
N ASP A 806 9.40 25.04 14.08
CA ASP A 806 9.23 24.05 15.15
C ASP A 806 10.56 23.65 15.81
N ALA A 807 11.63 23.48 15.01
CA ALA A 807 12.96 23.18 15.53
C ALA A 807 13.47 24.30 16.47
N PHE A 808 13.29 25.56 16.05
CA PHE A 808 13.60 26.72 16.86
C PHE A 808 12.76 26.76 18.15
N LEU A 809 11.44 26.51 18.06
CA LEU A 809 10.56 26.48 19.22
C LEU A 809 10.91 25.36 20.21
N ARG A 810 11.30 24.17 19.73
CA ARG A 810 11.79 23.08 20.58
C ARG A 810 13.06 23.47 21.30
N MET A 811 14.03 24.06 20.59
CA MET A 811 15.26 24.58 21.19
C MET A 811 14.97 25.67 22.22
N LEU A 812 14.11 26.65 21.90
CA LEU A 812 13.74 27.74 22.81
C LEU A 812 13.07 27.21 24.08
N ARG A 813 12.14 26.25 23.94
CA ARG A 813 11.50 25.58 25.09
C ARG A 813 12.52 24.82 25.94
N ALA A 814 13.46 24.09 25.33
CA ALA A 814 14.51 23.37 26.06
C ALA A 814 15.45 24.34 26.81
N ARG A 815 15.85 25.44 26.17
CA ARG A 815 16.66 26.50 26.82
C ARG A 815 15.91 27.15 28.00
N ARG A 816 14.64 27.52 27.81
CA ARG A 816 13.77 28.04 28.88
C ARG A 816 13.67 27.04 30.04
N GLN A 817 13.52 25.75 29.74
CA GLN A 817 13.46 24.69 30.74
C GLN A 817 14.78 24.52 31.50
N ASN A 818 15.92 24.58 30.80
CA ASN A 818 17.25 24.50 31.42
C ASN A 818 17.52 25.67 32.37
N VAL A 819 17.21 26.91 31.95
CA VAL A 819 17.34 28.09 32.82
C VAL A 819 16.44 27.97 34.05
N GLN A 820 15.20 27.49 33.87
CA GLN A 820 14.31 27.25 35.01
C GLN A 820 14.86 26.16 35.95
N ASP A 821 15.46 25.11 35.43
CA ASP A 821 16.04 24.03 36.23
C ASP A 821 17.33 24.46 36.93
N GLU A 822 18.15 25.30 36.31
CA GLU A 822 19.31 25.93 36.95
C GLU A 822 18.90 26.89 38.07
N LEU A 823 17.89 27.76 37.85
CA LEU A 823 17.35 28.63 38.88
C LEU A 823 16.75 27.85 40.06
N ARG A 824 16.19 26.67 39.81
CA ARG A 824 15.70 25.76 40.86
C ARG A 824 16.87 25.12 41.61
N TRP A 825 17.91 24.69 40.91
CA TRP A 825 19.13 24.16 41.51
C TRP A 825 19.84 25.20 42.38
N GLN A 826 20.00 26.43 41.89
CA GLN A 826 20.56 27.55 42.66
C GLN A 826 19.73 27.85 43.92
N ARG A 827 18.39 27.77 43.84
CA ARG A 827 17.52 27.86 45.02
C ARG A 827 17.79 26.74 46.02
N ALA A 828 17.91 25.50 45.57
CA ALA A 828 18.25 24.37 46.45
C ALA A 828 19.61 24.55 47.15
N LEU A 829 20.63 25.02 46.42
CA LEU A 829 21.94 25.36 47.00
C LEU A 829 21.85 26.51 48.01
N LYS A 830 21.08 27.55 47.71
CA LYS A 830 20.83 28.67 48.64
C LYS A 830 20.15 28.17 49.92
N HIS A 831 19.19 27.26 49.80
CA HIS A 831 18.53 26.64 50.96
C HIS A 831 19.49 25.79 51.79
N LEU A 832 20.35 24.98 51.16
CA LEU A 832 21.39 24.22 51.88
C LEU A 832 22.30 25.14 52.73
N ARG A 833 22.68 26.29 52.16
CA ARG A 833 23.60 27.28 52.78
C ARG A 833 22.91 28.27 53.72
N SER A 834 21.58 28.31 53.80
CA SER A 834 20.88 29.24 54.69
C SER A 834 21.08 28.84 56.16
N PRO A 835 21.08 29.80 57.12
CA PRO A 835 21.16 29.49 58.55
C PRO A 835 20.12 28.45 58.99
N PHE A 836 20.42 27.69 60.05
CA PHE A 836 19.60 26.56 60.49
C PHE A 836 18.11 26.89 60.66
N ASP A 837 17.77 28.04 61.25
CA ASP A 837 16.38 28.45 61.44
C ASP A 837 15.65 28.74 60.12
N GLU A 838 16.32 29.39 59.17
CA GLU A 838 15.77 29.69 57.84
C GLU A 838 15.62 28.41 57.00
N PHE A 839 16.58 27.50 57.13
CA PHE A 839 16.53 26.17 56.53
C PHE A 839 15.30 25.39 56.99
N VAL A 840 15.08 25.36 58.31
CA VAL A 840 13.94 24.70 58.94
C VAL A 840 12.60 25.31 58.48
N VAL A 841 12.49 26.63 58.43
CA VAL A 841 11.30 27.33 57.92
C VAL A 841 11.05 26.97 56.45
N THR A 842 12.09 26.95 55.63
CA THR A 842 11.96 26.62 54.20
C THR A 842 11.52 25.18 54.00
N LEU A 843 12.14 24.23 54.69
CA LEU A 843 11.81 22.81 54.62
C LEU A 843 10.36 22.54 55.04
N SER A 844 9.84 23.29 56.03
CA SER A 844 8.44 23.17 56.46
C SER A 844 7.41 23.54 55.39
N ARG A 845 7.82 24.32 54.37
CA ARG A 845 6.95 24.70 53.24
C ARG A 845 6.89 23.63 52.16
N PHE A 846 7.76 22.61 52.20
CA PHE A 846 7.75 21.56 51.21
C PHE A 846 6.53 20.67 51.40
N SER A 847 5.78 20.45 50.32
CA SER A 847 4.51 19.72 50.37
C SER A 847 4.67 18.23 50.68
N SER A 848 5.78 17.61 50.25
CA SER A 848 6.13 16.21 50.52
C SER A 848 7.58 15.91 50.19
N SER A 849 8.07 14.74 50.61
CA SER A 849 9.42 14.24 50.31
C SER A 849 9.61 13.79 48.85
N ALA A 850 8.51 13.63 48.11
CA ALA A 850 8.52 13.37 46.68
C ALA A 850 8.57 14.65 45.84
N SER A 851 8.46 15.83 46.46
CA SER A 851 8.53 17.10 45.74
C SER A 851 9.88 17.24 45.03
N ARG A 852 9.85 17.87 43.85
CA ARG A 852 11.05 18.12 43.06
C ARG A 852 12.06 18.96 43.84
N ASP A 853 11.59 19.95 44.61
CA ASP A 853 12.41 20.81 45.46
C ASP A 853 13.11 20.04 46.58
N HIS A 854 12.45 19.06 47.21
CA HIS A 854 13.06 18.21 48.23
C HIS A 854 14.12 17.28 47.63
N LYS A 855 13.87 16.71 46.45
CA LYS A 855 14.86 15.88 45.75
C LYS A 855 16.11 16.68 45.35
N LEU A 856 15.92 17.89 44.82
CA LEU A 856 17.03 18.79 44.50
C LEU A 856 17.81 19.20 45.75
N LEU A 857 17.12 19.41 46.89
CA LEU A 857 17.78 19.67 48.16
C LEU A 857 18.63 18.48 48.64
N LEU A 858 18.11 17.24 48.55
CA LEU A 858 18.88 16.03 48.87
C LEU A 858 20.12 15.88 47.98
N GLU A 859 19.98 16.16 46.69
CA GLU A 859 21.09 16.15 45.75
C GLU A 859 22.12 17.25 46.05
N ALA A 860 21.67 18.42 46.51
CA ALA A 860 22.55 19.48 47.00
C ALA A 860 23.34 19.01 48.24
N PHE A 861 22.70 18.35 49.21
CA PHE A 861 23.39 17.75 50.36
C PHE A 861 24.48 16.76 49.93
N LYS A 862 24.16 15.88 48.96
CA LYS A 862 25.10 14.88 48.45
C LYS A 862 26.33 15.49 47.78
N ARG A 863 26.14 16.57 47.00
CA ARG A 863 27.21 17.15 46.17
C ARG A 863 27.98 18.29 46.83
N GLN A 864 27.37 18.98 47.78
CA GLN A 864 27.88 20.26 48.32
C GLN A 864 27.82 20.33 49.84
N GLY A 865 27.37 19.26 50.50
CA GLY A 865 27.23 19.20 51.96
C GLY A 865 28.55 19.31 52.71
N GLU A 866 29.65 18.83 52.12
CA GLU A 866 31.02 18.91 52.69
C GLU A 866 31.52 20.35 52.88
N HIS A 867 30.87 21.34 52.26
CA HIS A 867 31.20 22.77 52.42
C HIS A 867 30.51 23.44 53.62
N LEU A 868 29.66 22.72 54.34
CA LEU A 868 29.09 23.18 55.61
C LEU A 868 30.02 22.79 56.76
N ASP A 869 29.99 23.55 57.86
CA ASP A 869 30.63 23.13 59.11
C ASP A 869 30.06 21.77 59.57
N ALA A 870 30.90 20.92 60.17
CA ALA A 870 30.50 19.56 60.53
C ALA A 870 29.27 19.54 61.46
N ALA A 871 29.19 20.47 62.41
CA ALA A 871 28.04 20.55 63.33
C ALA A 871 26.77 21.04 62.62
N GLU A 872 26.90 22.00 61.71
CA GLU A 872 25.79 22.54 60.93
C GLU A 872 25.27 21.52 59.90
N TYR A 873 26.17 20.80 59.24
CA TYR A 873 25.88 19.71 58.32
C TYR A 873 25.07 18.61 59.01
N GLU A 874 25.56 18.09 60.14
CA GLU A 874 24.86 17.07 60.93
C GLU A 874 23.49 17.55 61.41
N ALA A 875 23.39 18.80 61.89
CA ALA A 875 22.13 19.35 62.38
C ALA A 875 21.08 19.45 61.26
N LYS A 876 21.44 20.00 60.09
CA LYS A 876 20.52 20.10 58.95
C LYS A 876 20.18 18.73 58.36
N LEU A 877 21.17 17.85 58.24
CA LEU A 877 20.99 16.48 57.73
C LEU A 877 20.07 15.66 58.65
N GLN A 878 20.21 15.81 59.97
CA GLN A 878 19.27 15.21 60.93
C GLN A 878 17.83 15.67 60.64
N VAL A 879 17.59 16.96 60.45
CA VAL A 879 16.25 17.49 60.16
C VAL A 879 15.71 16.97 58.83
N VAL A 880 16.54 16.82 57.80
CA VAL A 880 16.13 16.26 56.49
C VAL A 880 15.79 14.77 56.57
N ILE A 881 16.59 14.00 57.32
CA ILE A 881 16.40 12.55 57.49
C ILE A 881 15.18 12.27 58.35
N THR A 882 15.04 12.98 59.46
CA THR A 882 14.03 12.70 60.48
C THR A 882 12.75 13.51 60.32
N GLY A 883 12.80 14.66 59.62
CA GLY A 883 11.73 15.64 59.54
C GLY A 883 11.52 16.43 60.84
N ARG A 884 12.43 16.30 61.81
CA ARG A 884 12.26 16.74 63.21
C ARG A 884 13.46 17.60 63.65
N VAL A 885 13.17 18.69 64.34
CA VAL A 885 14.16 19.45 65.11
C VAL A 885 14.10 18.93 66.54
N VAL A 886 15.24 18.46 67.04
CA VAL A 886 15.36 17.84 68.37
C VAL A 886 16.27 18.71 69.22
N THR A 887 15.76 19.14 70.37
CA THR A 887 16.53 19.82 71.43
C THR A 887 16.64 18.92 72.67
N SER A 888 17.38 19.35 73.69
CA SER A 888 17.49 18.64 74.97
C SER A 888 16.11 18.32 75.55
N ASP A 889 15.20 19.30 75.52
CA ASP A 889 13.95 19.26 76.30
C ASP A 889 12.69 19.20 75.44
N SER A 890 12.79 19.40 74.12
CA SER A 890 11.62 19.42 73.22
C SER A 890 11.90 18.86 71.82
N GLU A 891 10.83 18.41 71.16
CA GLU A 891 10.83 17.96 69.76
C GLU A 891 9.79 18.75 68.97
N ARG A 892 10.16 19.20 67.76
CA ARG A 892 9.24 19.84 66.82
C ARG A 892 9.28 19.13 65.47
N ILE A 893 8.12 18.69 64.98
CA ILE A 893 7.96 18.16 63.62
C ILE A 893 7.93 19.35 62.65
N VAL A 894 8.87 19.37 61.71
CA VAL A 894 9.03 20.43 60.72
C VAL A 894 8.55 19.97 59.36
N PHE A 895 8.75 18.69 59.06
CA PHE A 895 8.43 18.10 57.77
C PHE A 895 7.92 16.67 57.98
N ASN A 896 6.60 16.47 57.86
CA ASN A 896 6.00 15.19 58.22
C ASN A 896 6.23 14.13 57.12
N ARG A 897 7.23 13.26 57.33
CA ARG A 897 7.61 12.18 56.41
C ARG A 897 7.11 10.79 56.82
N GLY A 898 6.13 10.66 57.72
CA GLY A 898 5.71 9.33 58.22
C GLY A 898 6.94 8.50 58.64
N ASN A 899 7.65 9.06 59.62
CA ASN A 899 8.78 8.54 60.39
C ASN A 899 10.03 8.03 59.62
N LEU A 900 10.99 8.95 59.40
CA LEU A 900 12.40 8.70 59.06
C LEU A 900 12.68 8.38 57.57
N HIS A 901 13.94 8.52 57.11
CA HIS A 901 14.43 8.05 55.80
C HIS A 901 14.79 6.56 55.86
N ALA A 902 14.50 5.75 54.83
CA ALA A 902 14.70 4.29 54.87
C ALA A 902 16.20 3.95 54.86
N ASP A 903 16.89 4.45 53.84
CA ASP A 903 18.31 4.26 53.63
C ASP A 903 19.01 5.62 53.57
N PRO A 904 19.17 6.35 54.69
CA PRO A 904 19.83 7.66 54.65
C PRO A 904 21.26 7.56 54.08
N ASP A 905 21.93 6.42 54.30
CA ASP A 905 23.26 6.09 53.77
C ASP A 905 23.35 6.05 52.23
N ARG A 906 22.24 5.81 51.52
CA ARG A 906 22.24 5.76 50.04
C ARG A 906 22.37 7.14 49.39
N PHE A 907 22.00 8.20 50.10
CA PHE A 907 21.88 9.53 49.52
C PHE A 907 22.96 10.48 50.03
N VAL A 908 23.44 10.30 51.26
CA VAL A 908 24.40 11.21 51.88
C VAL A 908 25.37 10.41 52.77
N PRO A 909 26.70 10.55 52.62
CA PRO A 909 27.66 9.88 53.48
C PRO A 909 27.56 10.41 54.92
N MET A 910 27.56 9.49 55.88
CA MET A 910 27.46 9.76 57.31
C MET A 910 28.55 9.00 58.06
N THR A 911 29.13 9.63 59.08
CA THR A 911 30.08 8.98 59.99
C THR A 911 29.35 7.96 60.86
N ASP A 912 30.03 6.90 61.29
CA ASP A 912 29.44 5.88 62.17
C ASP A 912 28.98 6.48 63.51
N GLU A 913 29.69 7.49 64.00
CA GLU A 913 29.29 8.28 65.18
C GLU A 913 27.94 8.98 64.97
N PHE A 914 27.73 9.61 63.82
CA PHE A 914 26.48 10.28 63.50
C PHE A 914 25.33 9.28 63.29
N LYS A 915 25.61 8.12 62.67
CA LYS A 915 24.64 7.02 62.54
C LYS A 915 24.19 6.51 63.92
N ALA A 916 25.14 6.28 64.83
CA ALA A 916 24.86 5.87 66.20
C ALA A 916 24.06 6.94 66.97
N LYS A 917 24.37 8.23 66.77
CA LYS A 917 23.62 9.36 67.33
C LYS A 917 22.17 9.39 66.83
N LEU A 918 21.93 9.19 65.54
CA LEU A 918 20.58 9.13 64.97
C LEU A 918 19.78 7.93 65.52
N ARG A 919 20.39 6.74 65.61
CA ARG A 919 19.75 5.56 66.22
C ARG A 919 19.48 5.77 67.70
N GLY A 920 20.42 6.34 68.44
CA GLY A 920 20.24 6.71 69.85
C GLY A 920 19.11 7.70 70.07
N LEU A 921 18.95 8.70 69.18
CA LEU A 921 17.82 9.62 69.20
C LEU A 921 16.49 8.91 68.91
N GLN A 922 16.46 8.01 67.93
CA GLN A 922 15.31 7.19 67.60
C GLN A 922 14.86 6.33 68.81
N HIS A 923 15.80 5.64 69.47
CA HIS A 923 15.52 4.82 70.67
C HIS A 923 15.05 5.67 71.86
N LYS A 924 15.77 6.75 72.17
CA LYS A 924 15.46 7.62 73.32
C LYS A 924 14.08 8.27 73.22
N ARG A 925 13.62 8.58 72.00
CA ARG A 925 12.34 9.26 71.76
C ARG A 925 11.25 8.31 71.24
N GLN A 926 11.54 7.01 71.11
CA GLN A 926 10.62 5.98 70.63
C GLN A 926 9.91 6.36 69.32
N TRP A 927 10.66 6.90 68.35
CA TRP A 927 10.07 7.24 67.06
C TRP A 927 9.62 5.96 66.36
N SER A 928 8.35 5.95 65.91
CA SER A 928 7.77 4.79 65.24
C SER A 928 8.58 4.44 63.98
N LEU A 929 9.00 3.19 63.86
CA LEU A 929 9.72 2.69 62.68
C LEU A 929 8.79 2.34 61.52
N THR A 930 7.50 2.26 61.80
CA THR A 930 6.44 1.95 60.84
C THR A 930 5.91 3.23 60.20
N HIS A 931 5.70 3.19 58.89
CA HIS A 931 5.11 4.32 58.18
C HIS A 931 3.66 4.50 58.64
N THR A 932 3.33 5.66 59.21
CA THR A 932 1.98 6.03 59.61
C THR A 932 1.47 7.18 58.74
N TYR A 933 0.41 6.92 57.98
CA TYR A 933 -0.43 7.91 57.30
C TYR A 933 -1.22 8.74 58.33
N ARG A 934 -2.01 9.72 57.86
CA ARG A 934 -2.78 10.63 58.71
C ARG A 934 -3.59 9.87 59.77
N PRO A 935 -3.59 10.31 61.05
CA PRO A 935 -4.26 9.63 62.14
C PRO A 935 -5.77 9.40 61.93
N SER A 936 -6.41 10.21 61.09
CA SER A 936 -7.85 10.19 60.84
C SER A 936 -8.35 9.01 59.99
N GLY A 937 -7.46 8.13 59.51
CA GLY A 937 -7.84 7.01 58.63
C GLY A 937 -8.30 7.43 57.23
N ILE A 938 -8.34 8.74 56.95
CA ILE A 938 -8.74 9.30 55.66
C ILE A 938 -7.67 8.97 54.60
N PRO A 939 -8.05 8.34 53.48
CA PRO A 939 -7.12 8.05 52.38
C PRO A 939 -6.51 9.33 51.81
N ASN A 940 -5.24 9.27 51.41
CA ASN A 940 -4.62 10.36 50.66
C ASN A 940 -5.21 10.46 49.23
N ARG A 941 -4.78 11.45 48.44
CA ARG A 941 -5.24 11.63 47.05
C ARG A 941 -5.01 10.42 46.13
N SER A 942 -4.14 9.49 46.53
CA SER A 942 -3.83 8.26 45.81
C SER A 942 -4.59 7.04 46.39
N GLY A 943 -5.50 7.24 47.34
CA GLY A 943 -6.35 6.19 47.91
C GLY A 943 -5.72 5.35 49.03
N PHE A 944 -4.55 5.74 49.57
CA PHE A 944 -3.84 4.99 50.62
C PHE A 944 -4.08 5.57 52.02
N SER A 945 -4.23 4.70 53.02
CA SER A 945 -4.49 5.02 54.42
C SER A 945 -3.70 4.08 55.36
N ASN A 946 -3.79 4.28 56.68
CA ASN A 946 -3.20 3.35 57.65
C ASN A 946 -3.79 1.93 57.57
N SER A 947 -5.01 1.76 57.05
CA SER A 947 -5.67 0.47 56.83
C SER A 947 -5.44 -0.11 55.43
N LYS A 948 -5.05 0.74 54.46
CA LYS A 948 -4.73 0.35 53.08
C LYS A 948 -3.41 0.98 52.66
N LEU A 949 -2.31 0.35 53.09
CA LEU A 949 -0.95 0.83 52.84
C LEU A 949 -0.62 0.78 51.34
N SER A 950 0.17 1.73 50.85
CA SER A 950 0.79 1.63 49.52
C SER A 950 1.85 0.53 49.50
N ALA A 951 2.15 -0.03 48.33
CA ALA A 951 3.21 -1.04 48.16
C ALA A 951 4.53 -0.57 48.82
N TRP A 952 4.93 0.69 48.60
CA TRP A 952 6.08 1.29 49.26
C TRP A 952 6.00 1.30 50.80
N ALA A 953 4.85 1.66 51.39
CA ALA A 953 4.68 1.68 52.85
C ALA A 953 4.62 0.27 53.45
N GLN A 954 4.13 -0.70 52.68
CA GLN A 954 4.01 -2.09 53.07
C GLN A 954 5.37 -2.80 53.05
N THR A 955 6.18 -2.62 52.00
CA THR A 955 7.58 -3.09 51.95
C THR A 955 8.37 -2.55 53.14
N ARG A 956 8.18 -1.26 53.46
CA ARG A 956 8.91 -0.59 54.53
C ARG A 956 8.50 -0.98 55.95
N SER A 957 7.28 -1.47 56.13
CA SER A 957 6.79 -1.97 57.42
C SER A 957 7.16 -3.45 57.63
N ASN A 958 7.58 -4.15 56.57
CA ASN A 958 7.86 -5.59 56.55
C ASN A 958 9.34 -5.93 56.33
N ASP A 959 10.21 -4.99 55.95
CA ASP A 959 11.65 -5.23 55.82
C ASP A 959 12.28 -5.47 57.19
N GLY A 960 12.73 -6.72 57.44
CA GLY A 960 13.35 -7.15 58.69
C GLY A 960 14.73 -6.55 58.98
N ALA A 961 15.27 -5.71 58.08
CA ALA A 961 16.52 -4.98 58.27
C ALA A 961 16.39 -3.55 57.72
N SER A 962 16.34 -2.57 58.62
CA SER A 962 16.37 -1.14 58.28
C SER A 962 17.59 -0.46 58.89
N PHE A 963 18.02 0.70 58.37
CA PHE A 963 19.07 1.53 58.99
C PHE A 963 18.85 1.79 60.49
N TRP A 964 17.60 1.73 60.95
CA TRP A 964 17.15 2.04 62.31
C TRP A 964 17.04 0.82 63.23
N THR A 965 17.23 -0.40 62.71
CA THR A 965 17.27 -1.63 63.49
C THR A 965 18.72 -2.05 63.64
N ASP A 966 19.26 -2.05 64.86
CA ASP A 966 20.59 -2.60 65.12
C ASP A 966 20.58 -4.11 64.80
N ASN A 967 21.43 -4.54 63.88
CA ASN A 967 21.85 -5.94 63.83
C ASN A 967 22.73 -6.17 65.08
N MET A 968 22.11 -6.58 66.18
CA MET A 968 22.79 -7.40 67.18
C MET A 968 22.78 -8.86 66.73
#